data_AF-A0A6I7QCE6-F1
#
_entry.id   AF-A0A6I7QCE6-F1
#
_cell.length_a   1.000
_cell.length_b   1.000
_cell.length_c   1.000
_cell.angle_alpha   90.00
_cell.angle_beta   90.00
_cell.angle_gamma   90.00
#
_symmetry.space_group_name_H-M   'P 1'
#
loop_
_entity.id
_entity.type
_entity.pdbx_description
1 polymer ?
#
loop_
_entity_poly.entity_id
_entity_poly.type
_entity_poly.pdbx_seq_one_letter_code
_entity_poly.pdbx_strand_id
1 'polypeptide(L)'
;MNERVVFFIKSVNLSNLMKQVLKIISFLSVALILFAAELLQAQPQRAYERGLEELYRNNTTRALDIWYSAYDAPGGVDARIGFEFIRVVTEKRRSEYYEQATELYYRALIDGRGSDSRVAIRQEIDRMRPVTGEGIYRQWNEWWSENNAVLGSDMRGFWVQHDPTPSRVSNERLIEHWERIAVSKNRFTKNSNTVYGTDDRALIFIRYGEPSRSRSGILTLQSHNIGNWLSNQLNPYAERNSERPRQDDRIHQAQGQQELVDRLQDLIYEYHRYPEYEVWFYDGIAVEGEDTVPFIFGTDVRDEEFRLQTSIEDFIPERAYFPDRAGRQEGVEFTRAGLTPALMLQMLYYEQLIQVDPFFENRLNELRDNVLEQGMEAFQGMDLAFKAESRELINQRRVRAPREVSTYSGLIPNIPMNVYQYRFLDEDQKPVLLTYIESSAQEAFLIDFHRNRMRTVNDEELRDGQNVTEQFPYYEMTHSLQEYDDKWDVRVKKEHHPPLILNRLEATGGISRSMFETEHKGRHYRSASVELMNYDPDTRTLYETPFPEALRGKSRSQFRLPAPLVSHTDTLEMADLVLGFQSDDDDRVTEPFTFRVANDALIPFEKTLVLHFEVYNLKRRDDATRFTQFELTYRILPVDEDGKVRTDQAEFVLTLNFTNEERHVIEDLEIETADLSPG
;
A
#
# COMPACT_ATOMS: atom_id res chain seq x y z
N MET A 1 -106.13 17.19 -26.26
CA MET A 1 -105.86 17.25 -27.71
C MET A 1 -104.36 17.04 -27.91
N ASN A 2 -104.05 15.94 -28.61
CA ASN A 2 -102.89 15.60 -29.44
C ASN A 2 -101.46 16.14 -29.19
N GLU A 3 -100.56 15.14 -29.25
CA GLU A 3 -99.20 15.09 -29.84
C GLU A 3 -98.06 15.86 -29.14
N ARG A 4 -97.11 15.19 -28.46
CA ARG A 4 -96.00 14.31 -28.93
C ARG A 4 -95.14 14.93 -30.04
N VAL A 5 -93.99 15.48 -29.65
CA VAL A 5 -92.74 15.38 -30.42
C VAL A 5 -91.63 14.93 -29.46
N VAL A 6 -91.05 13.78 -29.79
CA VAL A 6 -89.94 13.14 -29.11
C VAL A 6 -88.64 13.64 -29.75
N PHE A 7 -87.71 14.17 -28.96
CA PHE A 7 -86.31 14.32 -29.37
C PHE A 7 -85.43 13.45 -28.45
N PHE A 8 -84.84 12.42 -29.04
CA PHE A 8 -83.91 11.49 -28.42
C PHE A 8 -82.52 12.16 -28.38
N ILE A 9 -82.08 12.64 -27.22
CA ILE A 9 -80.66 12.98 -27.00
C ILE A 9 -80.09 11.83 -26.16
N LYS A 10 -79.24 11.00 -26.81
CA LYS A 10 -78.39 10.02 -26.12
C LYS A 10 -77.53 10.76 -25.11
N SER A 11 -77.80 10.57 -23.82
CA SER A 11 -76.87 10.94 -22.75
C SER A 11 -75.63 10.06 -22.86
N VAL A 12 -74.58 10.59 -23.47
CA VAL A 12 -73.26 9.98 -23.44
C VAL A 12 -72.81 9.92 -21.98
N ASN A 13 -72.40 8.74 -21.55
CA ASN A 13 -72.09 8.40 -20.17
C ASN A 13 -70.75 9.06 -19.75
N LEU A 14 -70.77 10.36 -19.42
CA LEU A 14 -69.59 11.20 -19.16
C LEU A 14 -68.67 10.64 -18.05
N SER A 15 -69.21 9.88 -17.09
CA SER A 15 -68.42 9.33 -15.98
C SER A 15 -67.48 8.20 -16.41
N ASN A 16 -67.87 7.38 -17.40
CA ASN A 16 -67.02 6.33 -17.95
C ASN A 16 -65.94 6.90 -18.87
N LEU A 17 -66.26 7.99 -19.60
CA LEU A 17 -65.28 8.69 -20.41
C LEU A 17 -64.19 9.32 -19.53
N MET A 18 -64.56 9.96 -18.42
CA MET A 18 -63.61 10.62 -17.51
C MET A 18 -62.68 9.61 -16.81
N LYS A 19 -63.20 8.43 -16.42
CA LYS A 19 -62.39 7.34 -15.84
C LYS A 19 -61.42 6.72 -16.86
N GLN A 20 -61.81 6.61 -18.13
CA GLN A 20 -60.92 6.14 -19.19
C GLN A 20 -59.83 7.17 -19.50
N VAL A 21 -60.17 8.46 -19.57
CA VAL A 21 -59.18 9.54 -19.77
C VAL A 21 -58.16 9.57 -18.62
N LEU A 22 -58.58 9.43 -17.36
CA LEU A 22 -57.65 9.42 -16.22
C LEU A 22 -56.69 8.21 -16.26
N LYS A 23 -57.17 7.04 -16.67
CA LYS A 23 -56.33 5.83 -16.85
C LYS A 23 -55.33 6.00 -18.00
N ILE A 24 -55.77 6.60 -19.11
CA ILE A 24 -54.89 6.89 -20.26
C ILE A 24 -53.82 7.91 -19.86
N ILE A 25 -54.18 8.97 -19.15
CA ILE A 25 -53.21 9.97 -18.65
C ILE A 25 -52.23 9.30 -17.70
N SER A 26 -52.69 8.52 -16.71
CA SER A 26 -51.80 7.81 -15.79
C SER A 26 -50.86 6.84 -16.50
N PHE A 27 -51.34 6.13 -17.52
CA PHE A 27 -50.51 5.23 -18.32
C PHE A 27 -49.50 5.99 -19.18
N LEU A 28 -49.91 7.10 -19.80
CA LEU A 28 -49.02 7.97 -20.56
C LEU A 28 -47.94 8.59 -19.65
N SER A 29 -48.29 9.01 -18.44
CA SER A 29 -47.33 9.54 -17.46
C SER A 29 -46.30 8.50 -17.07
N VAL A 30 -46.72 7.26 -16.77
CA VAL A 30 -45.80 6.16 -16.44
C VAL A 30 -44.92 5.81 -17.65
N ALA A 31 -45.48 5.73 -18.85
CA ALA A 31 -44.71 5.49 -20.07
C ALA A 31 -43.72 6.62 -20.35
N LEU A 32 -44.09 7.89 -20.14
CA LEU A 32 -43.22 9.05 -20.31
C LEU A 32 -42.08 9.04 -19.29
N ILE A 33 -42.34 8.64 -18.04
CA ILE A 33 -41.32 8.49 -17.00
C ILE A 33 -40.33 7.36 -17.35
N LEU A 34 -40.82 6.22 -17.85
CA LEU A 34 -39.98 5.10 -18.29
C LEU A 34 -39.12 5.49 -19.50
N PHE A 35 -39.69 6.17 -20.50
CA PHE A 35 -38.95 6.69 -21.66
C PHE A 35 -37.91 7.74 -21.27
N ALA A 36 -38.23 8.63 -20.34
CA ALA A 36 -37.28 9.62 -19.83
C ALA A 36 -36.11 8.95 -19.09
N ALA A 37 -36.37 7.89 -18.31
CA ALA A 37 -35.34 7.12 -17.63
C ALA A 37 -34.39 6.40 -18.62
N GLU A 38 -34.92 5.83 -19.71
CA GLU A 38 -34.09 5.22 -20.77
C GLU A 38 -33.24 6.25 -21.52
N LEU A 39 -33.81 7.42 -21.84
CA LEU A 39 -33.06 8.50 -22.49
C LEU A 39 -31.91 9.02 -21.62
N LEU A 40 -32.10 9.07 -20.30
CA LEU A 40 -31.07 9.47 -19.34
C LEU A 40 -29.94 8.43 -19.23
N GLN A 41 -30.23 7.13 -19.35
CA GLN A 41 -29.19 6.08 -19.36
C GLN A 41 -28.48 5.91 -20.71
N ALA A 42 -29.14 6.24 -21.83
CA ALA A 42 -28.56 6.12 -23.16
C ALA A 42 -27.45 7.15 -23.46
N GLN A 43 -27.42 8.29 -22.75
CA GLN A 43 -26.40 9.32 -22.97
C GLN A 43 -24.98 8.88 -22.57
N PRO A 44 -24.72 8.38 -21.35
CA PRO A 44 -23.37 7.99 -20.95
C PRO A 44 -22.83 6.80 -21.78
N GLN A 45 -23.67 5.83 -22.14
CA GLN A 45 -23.27 4.73 -23.01
C GLN A 45 -22.82 5.22 -24.40
N ARG A 46 -23.55 6.18 -24.99
CA ARG A 46 -23.15 6.80 -26.26
C ARG A 46 -21.84 7.59 -26.12
N ALA A 47 -21.59 8.22 -24.98
CA ALA A 47 -20.34 8.94 -24.75
C ALA A 47 -19.15 7.98 -24.69
N TYR A 48 -19.31 6.84 -24.01
CA TYR A 48 -18.31 5.77 -23.99
C TYR A 48 -17.93 5.33 -25.41
N GLU A 49 -18.92 4.91 -26.21
CA GLU A 49 -18.71 4.44 -27.59
C GLU A 49 -18.08 5.50 -28.49
N ARG A 50 -18.53 6.76 -28.39
CA ARG A 50 -17.97 7.88 -29.18
C ARG A 50 -16.52 8.18 -28.81
N GLY A 51 -16.18 8.14 -27.53
CA GLY A 51 -14.78 8.33 -27.12
C GLY A 51 -13.88 7.21 -27.63
N LEU A 52 -14.34 5.95 -27.61
CA LEU A 52 -13.62 4.84 -28.24
C LEU A 52 -13.43 5.07 -29.75
N GLU A 53 -14.46 5.50 -30.47
CA GLU A 53 -14.37 5.81 -31.92
C GLU A 53 -13.30 6.87 -32.21
N GLU A 54 -13.22 7.93 -31.40
CA GLU A 54 -12.19 8.96 -31.53
C GLU A 54 -10.79 8.43 -31.19
N LEU A 55 -10.65 7.50 -30.24
CA LEU A 55 -9.38 6.82 -30.00
C LEU A 55 -8.93 5.94 -31.15
N TYR A 56 -9.85 5.21 -31.80
CA TYR A 56 -9.55 4.45 -33.01
C TYR A 56 -9.07 5.36 -34.16
N ARG A 57 -9.55 6.61 -34.18
CA ARG A 57 -9.07 7.66 -35.10
C ARG A 57 -7.78 8.36 -34.66
N ASN A 58 -7.18 7.92 -33.55
CA ASN A 58 -6.00 8.53 -32.92
C ASN A 58 -6.22 9.98 -32.44
N ASN A 59 -7.47 10.39 -32.19
CA ASN A 59 -7.84 11.70 -31.67
C ASN A 59 -7.96 11.67 -30.13
N THR A 60 -6.85 11.44 -29.43
CA THR A 60 -6.83 11.23 -27.97
C THR A 60 -7.48 12.37 -27.18
N THR A 61 -7.11 13.63 -27.43
CA THR A 61 -7.67 14.79 -26.71
C THR A 61 -9.18 14.85 -26.86
N ARG A 62 -9.69 14.61 -28.07
CA ARG A 62 -11.14 14.65 -28.33
C ARG A 62 -11.89 13.55 -27.60
N ALA A 63 -11.31 12.35 -27.50
CA ALA A 63 -11.88 11.25 -26.73
C ALA A 63 -11.96 11.59 -25.24
N LEU A 64 -10.88 12.14 -24.67
CA LEU A 64 -10.84 12.59 -23.28
C LEU A 64 -11.88 13.69 -23.02
N ASP A 65 -12.00 14.69 -23.89
CA ASP A 65 -13.01 15.76 -23.75
C ASP A 65 -14.45 15.21 -23.76
N ILE A 66 -14.75 14.24 -24.66
CA ILE A 66 -16.06 13.59 -24.73
C ILE A 66 -16.37 12.89 -23.41
N TRP A 67 -15.42 12.13 -22.89
CA TRP A 67 -15.57 11.39 -21.64
C TRP A 67 -15.69 12.28 -20.41
N TYR A 68 -14.86 13.32 -20.32
CA TYR A 68 -14.91 14.31 -19.24
C TYR A 68 -16.27 15.02 -19.21
N SER A 69 -16.73 15.54 -20.35
CA SER A 69 -18.03 16.22 -20.44
C SER A 69 -19.24 15.32 -20.13
N ALA A 70 -19.11 14.00 -20.30
CA ALA A 70 -20.16 13.05 -19.96
C ALA A 70 -20.38 12.93 -18.45
N TYR A 71 -19.36 13.22 -17.63
CA TYR A 71 -19.45 13.19 -16.16
C TYR A 71 -20.08 14.47 -15.59
N ASP A 72 -20.08 15.57 -16.33
CA ASP A 72 -20.77 16.81 -15.96
C ASP A 72 -22.27 16.78 -16.31
N ALA A 73 -22.68 15.88 -17.19
CA ALA A 73 -24.06 15.77 -17.62
C ALA A 73 -24.96 15.15 -16.54
N PRO A 74 -26.20 15.66 -16.35
CA PRO A 74 -27.17 15.02 -15.45
C PRO A 74 -27.58 13.64 -16.01
N GLY A 75 -27.08 12.58 -15.38
CA GLY A 75 -27.27 11.19 -15.79
C GLY A 75 -26.45 10.27 -14.88
N GLY A 76 -26.75 8.97 -14.85
CA GLY A 76 -25.91 8.03 -14.11
C GLY A 76 -24.48 7.99 -14.67
N VAL A 77 -23.51 7.60 -13.84
CA VAL A 77 -22.12 7.45 -14.27
C VAL A 77 -21.92 6.06 -14.90
N ASP A 78 -21.33 6.02 -16.09
CA ASP A 78 -20.81 4.78 -16.68
C ASP A 78 -19.36 4.57 -16.22
N ALA A 79 -19.15 3.55 -15.38
CA ALA A 79 -17.85 3.31 -14.77
C ALA A 79 -16.76 2.98 -15.79
N ARG A 80 -17.13 2.45 -16.97
CA ARG A 80 -16.17 2.14 -18.04
C ARG A 80 -15.44 3.38 -18.52
N ILE A 81 -16.12 4.53 -18.53
CA ILE A 81 -15.51 5.78 -18.96
C ILE A 81 -14.36 6.18 -18.03
N GLY A 82 -14.54 6.13 -16.70
CA GLY A 82 -13.49 6.51 -15.76
C GLY A 82 -12.27 5.60 -15.84
N PHE A 83 -12.49 4.28 -15.95
CA PHE A 83 -11.40 3.31 -16.12
C PHE A 83 -10.67 3.44 -17.46
N GLU A 84 -11.39 3.68 -18.56
CA GLU A 84 -10.77 3.92 -19.86
C GLU A 84 -10.05 5.27 -19.93
N PHE A 85 -10.58 6.31 -19.27
CA PHE A 85 -9.97 7.62 -19.19
C PHE A 85 -8.59 7.54 -18.54
N ILE A 86 -8.50 6.98 -17.32
CA ILE A 86 -7.21 6.85 -16.63
C ILE A 86 -6.24 5.95 -17.40
N ARG A 87 -6.73 4.87 -18.02
CA ARG A 87 -5.92 4.00 -18.87
C ARG A 87 -5.26 4.78 -20.01
N VAL A 88 -6.04 5.58 -20.74
CA VAL A 88 -5.54 6.33 -21.89
C VAL A 88 -4.58 7.43 -21.46
N VAL A 89 -4.90 8.14 -20.38
CA VAL A 89 -4.07 9.22 -19.82
C VAL A 89 -2.69 8.68 -19.41
N THR A 90 -2.65 7.55 -18.72
CA THR A 90 -1.38 6.91 -18.28
C THR A 90 -0.63 6.24 -19.43
N GLU A 91 -1.30 5.54 -20.35
CA GLU A 91 -0.69 4.96 -21.55
C GLU A 91 -0.02 6.01 -22.44
N LYS A 92 -0.59 7.23 -22.49
CA LYS A 92 -0.07 8.35 -23.29
C LYS A 92 0.79 9.32 -22.48
N ARG A 93 1.02 9.07 -21.19
CA ARG A 93 1.77 9.92 -20.25
C ARG A 93 1.33 11.39 -20.29
N ARG A 94 0.02 11.61 -20.21
CA ARG A 94 -0.60 12.95 -20.25
C ARG A 94 -0.76 13.51 -18.84
N SER A 95 0.33 13.97 -18.24
CA SER A 95 0.37 14.45 -16.85
C SER A 95 -0.61 15.60 -16.59
N GLU A 96 -0.93 16.39 -17.60
CA GLU A 96 -1.91 17.49 -17.53
C GLU A 96 -3.35 17.02 -17.25
N TYR A 97 -3.64 15.71 -17.35
CA TYR A 97 -4.95 15.11 -17.06
C TYR A 97 -4.97 14.21 -15.80
N TYR A 98 -3.90 14.17 -14.99
CA TYR A 98 -3.80 13.22 -13.86
C TYR A 98 -4.81 13.50 -12.75
N GLU A 99 -5.11 14.77 -12.46
CA GLU A 99 -6.14 15.16 -11.50
C GLU A 99 -7.53 14.70 -11.96
N GLN A 100 -7.89 15.02 -13.22
CA GLN A 100 -9.16 14.64 -13.81
C GLN A 100 -9.29 13.12 -13.90
N ALA A 101 -8.22 12.41 -14.26
CA ALA A 101 -8.22 10.96 -14.32
C ALA A 101 -8.49 10.32 -12.95
N THR A 102 -7.91 10.87 -11.88
CA THR A 102 -8.15 10.42 -10.51
C THR A 102 -9.60 10.67 -10.10
N GLU A 103 -10.12 11.88 -10.37
CA GLU A 103 -11.50 12.23 -10.04
C GLU A 103 -12.51 11.33 -10.78
N LEU A 104 -12.37 11.17 -12.10
CA LEU A 104 -13.27 10.32 -12.90
C LEU A 104 -13.17 8.85 -12.46
N TYR A 105 -12.00 8.37 -12.07
CA TYR A 105 -11.82 7.02 -11.54
C TYR A 105 -12.61 6.83 -10.23
N TYR A 106 -12.50 7.75 -9.27
CA TYR A 106 -13.26 7.66 -8.03
C TYR A 106 -14.77 7.77 -8.24
N ARG A 107 -15.21 8.67 -9.12
CA ARG A 107 -16.63 8.79 -9.50
C ARG A 107 -17.13 7.52 -10.18
N ALA A 108 -16.32 6.87 -11.03
CA ALA A 108 -16.67 5.58 -11.63
C ALA A 108 -16.90 4.48 -10.59
N LEU A 109 -16.12 4.45 -9.50
CA LEU A 109 -16.28 3.50 -8.41
C LEU A 109 -17.53 3.75 -7.57
N ILE A 110 -17.83 5.01 -7.25
CA ILE A 110 -18.91 5.37 -6.31
C ILE A 110 -20.27 5.48 -7.02
N ASP A 111 -20.30 6.17 -8.15
CA ASP A 111 -21.54 6.54 -8.84
C ASP A 111 -21.85 5.63 -10.04
N GLY A 112 -20.96 4.69 -10.36
CA GLY A 112 -21.10 3.73 -11.43
C GLY A 112 -22.38 2.90 -11.34
N ARG A 113 -23.28 3.04 -12.31
CA ARG A 113 -24.59 2.33 -12.33
C ARG A 113 -24.80 1.58 -13.64
N GLY A 114 -25.68 0.57 -13.59
CA GLY A 114 -26.02 -0.26 -14.74
C GLY A 114 -25.21 -1.56 -14.81
N SER A 115 -25.65 -2.48 -15.69
CA SER A 115 -25.01 -3.80 -15.87
C SER A 115 -23.56 -3.67 -16.32
N ASP A 116 -23.29 -2.76 -17.26
CA ASP A 116 -21.97 -2.58 -17.85
C ASP A 116 -20.97 -2.01 -16.82
N SER A 117 -21.40 -1.01 -16.03
CA SER A 117 -20.60 -0.51 -14.91
C SER A 117 -20.30 -1.59 -13.89
N ARG A 118 -21.28 -2.45 -13.56
CA ARG A 118 -21.08 -3.56 -12.61
C ARG A 118 -20.04 -4.57 -13.12
N VAL A 119 -20.05 -4.87 -14.42
CA VAL A 119 -19.03 -5.74 -15.05
C VAL A 119 -17.67 -5.05 -15.05
N ALA A 120 -17.61 -3.76 -15.34
CA ALA A 120 -16.37 -2.98 -15.32
C ALA A 120 -15.75 -2.94 -13.91
N ILE A 121 -16.55 -2.70 -12.87
CA ILE A 121 -16.11 -2.74 -11.47
C ILE A 121 -15.61 -4.13 -11.09
N ARG A 122 -16.28 -5.20 -11.55
CA ARG A 122 -15.81 -6.58 -11.31
C ARG A 122 -14.40 -6.80 -11.89
N GLN A 123 -14.18 -6.35 -13.12
CA GLN A 123 -12.87 -6.43 -13.76
C GLN A 123 -11.84 -5.60 -12.99
N GLU A 124 -12.24 -4.44 -12.48
CA GLU A 124 -11.34 -3.60 -11.69
C GLU A 124 -10.93 -4.25 -10.36
N ILE A 125 -11.85 -4.93 -9.67
CA ILE A 125 -11.52 -5.76 -8.49
C ILE A 125 -10.46 -6.81 -8.84
N ASP A 126 -10.55 -7.46 -10.01
CA ASP A 126 -9.53 -8.41 -10.47
C ASP A 126 -8.19 -7.72 -10.80
N ARG A 127 -8.21 -6.53 -11.41
CA ARG A 127 -7.00 -5.74 -11.69
C ARG A 127 -6.32 -5.23 -10.42
N MET A 128 -7.07 -5.00 -9.35
CA MET A 128 -6.48 -4.55 -8.08
C MET A 128 -5.97 -5.71 -7.23
N ARG A 129 -6.31 -6.96 -7.54
CA ARG A 129 -5.93 -8.15 -6.76
C ARG A 129 -4.42 -8.22 -6.43
N PRO A 130 -3.47 -7.94 -7.35
CA PRO A 130 -2.06 -8.03 -7.00
C PRO A 130 -1.62 -7.07 -5.91
N VAL A 131 -2.25 -5.89 -5.82
CA VAL A 131 -1.88 -4.81 -4.88
C VAL A 131 -2.71 -4.83 -3.60
N THR A 132 -3.97 -5.27 -3.66
CA THR A 132 -4.85 -5.38 -2.48
C THR A 132 -4.75 -6.74 -1.78
N GLY A 133 -4.36 -7.76 -2.56
CA GLY A 133 -4.31 -9.19 -2.28
C GLY A 133 -5.50 -9.83 -1.58
N GLU A 134 -5.32 -11.10 -1.19
CA GLU A 134 -6.43 -12.06 -1.04
C GLU A 134 -7.51 -11.69 0.00
N GLY A 135 -7.15 -11.03 1.10
CA GLY A 135 -8.11 -10.65 2.14
C GLY A 135 -9.11 -9.60 1.63
N ILE A 136 -8.59 -8.46 1.18
CA ILE A 136 -9.39 -7.35 0.62
C ILE A 136 -10.10 -7.82 -0.65
N TYR A 137 -9.41 -8.54 -1.54
CA TYR A 137 -10.00 -9.09 -2.77
C TYR A 137 -11.22 -9.99 -2.50
N ARG A 138 -11.15 -10.88 -1.49
CA ARG A 138 -12.28 -11.74 -1.12
C ARG A 138 -13.46 -10.91 -0.62
N GLN A 139 -13.20 -9.95 0.25
CA GLN A 139 -14.20 -9.04 0.81
C GLN A 139 -14.89 -8.23 -0.30
N TRP A 140 -14.13 -7.69 -1.26
CA TRP A 140 -14.69 -6.95 -2.38
C TRP A 140 -15.52 -7.82 -3.32
N ASN A 141 -15.13 -9.07 -3.54
CA ASN A 141 -15.93 -10.01 -4.32
C ASN A 141 -17.27 -10.34 -3.65
N GLU A 142 -17.26 -10.55 -2.33
CA GLU A 142 -18.47 -10.77 -1.53
C GLU A 142 -19.41 -9.56 -1.66
N TRP A 143 -18.91 -8.35 -1.36
CA TRP A 143 -19.67 -7.12 -1.48
C TRP A 143 -20.17 -6.83 -2.90
N TRP A 144 -19.36 -7.13 -3.92
CA TRP A 144 -19.80 -7.04 -5.31
C TRP A 144 -20.96 -7.99 -5.60
N SER A 145 -20.87 -9.24 -5.14
CA SER A 145 -21.93 -10.24 -5.34
C SER A 145 -23.25 -9.82 -4.68
N GLU A 146 -23.17 -9.24 -3.48
CA GLU A 146 -24.30 -8.76 -2.68
C GLU A 146 -24.86 -7.41 -3.13
N ASN A 147 -24.22 -6.74 -4.11
CA ASN A 147 -24.55 -5.37 -4.50
C ASN A 147 -24.44 -4.37 -3.34
N ASN A 148 -23.42 -4.55 -2.48
CA ASN A 148 -23.21 -3.70 -1.31
C ASN A 148 -22.69 -2.31 -1.73
N ALA A 149 -23.36 -1.26 -1.26
CA ALA A 149 -23.04 0.13 -1.59
C ALA A 149 -21.68 0.60 -1.02
N VAL A 150 -21.12 -0.11 -0.02
CA VAL A 150 -19.83 0.23 0.60
C VAL A 150 -18.65 -0.08 -0.32
N LEU A 151 -18.80 -1.02 -1.27
CA LEU A 151 -17.72 -1.48 -2.14
C LEU A 151 -16.95 -0.34 -2.82
N GLY A 152 -17.66 0.56 -3.52
CA GLY A 152 -17.02 1.68 -4.24
C GLY A 152 -16.29 2.64 -3.32
N SER A 153 -16.84 2.86 -2.12
CA SER A 153 -16.22 3.71 -1.09
C SER A 153 -14.95 3.08 -0.53
N ASP A 154 -14.96 1.78 -0.27
CA ASP A 154 -13.79 1.05 0.24
C ASP A 154 -12.67 0.94 -0.81
N MET A 155 -13.02 0.71 -2.09
CA MET A 155 -12.06 0.73 -3.19
C MET A 155 -11.38 2.09 -3.37
N ARG A 156 -12.15 3.19 -3.27
CA ARG A 156 -11.57 4.54 -3.23
C ARG A 156 -10.69 4.74 -1.99
N GLY A 157 -11.17 4.31 -0.84
CA GLY A 157 -10.45 4.39 0.42
C GLY A 157 -9.09 3.71 0.38
N PHE A 158 -8.99 2.55 -0.29
CA PHE A 158 -7.72 1.89 -0.54
C PHE A 158 -6.72 2.83 -1.22
N TRP A 159 -7.11 3.48 -2.32
CA TRP A 159 -6.22 4.39 -3.04
C TRP A 159 -5.89 5.64 -2.22
N VAL A 160 -6.87 6.29 -1.61
CA VAL A 160 -6.64 7.47 -0.74
C VAL A 160 -5.68 7.13 0.40
N GLN A 161 -5.82 5.95 1.00
CA GLN A 161 -4.92 5.48 2.05
C GLN A 161 -3.51 5.18 1.55
N HIS A 162 -3.30 4.95 0.25
CA HIS A 162 -1.97 4.71 -0.34
C HIS A 162 -1.40 5.95 -1.04
N ASP A 163 -2.15 7.05 -1.07
CA ASP A 163 -1.77 8.29 -1.72
C ASP A 163 -0.60 8.98 -1.00
N PRO A 164 0.61 9.08 -1.60
CA PRO A 164 1.75 9.76 -0.99
C PRO A 164 1.58 11.26 -0.77
N THR A 165 0.64 11.92 -1.46
CA THR A 165 0.44 13.38 -1.45
C THR A 165 -1.05 13.72 -1.34
N PRO A 166 -1.68 13.33 -0.21
CA PRO A 166 -3.14 13.40 -0.05
C PRO A 166 -3.68 14.84 -0.10
N SER A 167 -2.83 15.85 0.11
CA SER A 167 -3.13 17.28 -0.09
C SER A 167 -3.68 17.60 -1.48
N ARG A 168 -3.37 16.76 -2.48
CA ARG A 168 -3.68 16.97 -3.90
C ARG A 168 -4.87 16.16 -4.37
N VAL A 169 -5.39 16.52 -5.53
CA VAL A 169 -6.50 15.80 -6.17
C VAL A 169 -5.99 14.57 -6.91
N SER A 170 -4.82 14.66 -7.55
CA SER A 170 -4.16 13.53 -8.19
C SER A 170 -3.69 12.53 -7.14
N ASN A 171 -3.99 11.25 -7.35
CA ASN A 171 -3.44 10.17 -6.53
C ASN A 171 -2.32 9.48 -7.29
N GLU A 172 -1.08 9.78 -6.92
CA GLU A 172 0.09 9.31 -7.65
C GLU A 172 0.26 7.80 -7.61
N ARG A 173 -0.20 7.14 -6.53
CA ARG A 173 -0.14 5.67 -6.44
C ARG A 173 -1.11 5.01 -7.42
N LEU A 174 -2.31 5.57 -7.57
CA LEU A 174 -3.29 5.13 -8.56
C LEU A 174 -2.76 5.36 -10.00
N ILE A 175 -2.20 6.54 -10.27
CA ILE A 175 -1.58 6.85 -11.56
C ILE A 175 -0.46 5.86 -11.88
N GLU A 176 0.45 5.64 -10.94
CA GLU A 176 1.54 4.69 -11.08
C GLU A 176 1.05 3.26 -11.35
N HIS A 177 -0.02 2.82 -10.67
CA HIS A 177 -0.61 1.50 -10.89
C HIS A 177 -1.05 1.33 -12.35
N TRP A 178 -1.74 2.32 -12.91
CA TRP A 178 -2.19 2.29 -14.31
C TRP A 178 -1.05 2.45 -15.31
N GLU A 179 -0.03 3.26 -15.00
CA GLU A 179 1.21 3.31 -15.78
C GLU A 179 1.89 1.93 -15.84
N ARG A 180 1.96 1.22 -14.70
CA ARG A 180 2.54 -0.14 -14.65
C ARG A 180 1.71 -1.13 -15.46
N ILE A 181 0.38 -1.04 -15.46
CA ILE A 181 -0.50 -1.85 -16.33
C ILE A 181 -0.24 -1.55 -17.81
N ALA A 182 -0.10 -0.27 -18.18
CA ALA A 182 0.19 0.13 -19.55
C ALA A 182 1.53 -0.43 -20.03
N VAL A 183 2.57 -0.34 -19.21
CA VAL A 183 3.90 -0.89 -19.51
C VAL A 183 3.86 -2.41 -19.58
N SER A 184 3.18 -3.07 -18.64
CA SER A 184 3.13 -4.53 -18.57
C SER A 184 2.52 -5.16 -19.83
N LYS A 185 1.46 -4.54 -20.38
CA LYS A 185 0.80 -4.98 -21.63
C LYS A 185 1.73 -5.01 -22.83
N ASN A 186 2.69 -4.09 -22.89
CA ASN A 186 3.63 -4.02 -24.01
C ASN A 186 4.83 -4.96 -23.85
N ARG A 187 5.16 -5.35 -22.61
CA ARG A 187 6.40 -6.08 -22.30
C ARG A 187 6.19 -7.57 -22.02
N PHE A 188 5.08 -7.95 -21.40
CA PHE A 188 4.87 -9.30 -20.88
C PHE A 188 3.83 -10.06 -21.70
N THR A 189 4.19 -10.33 -22.97
CA THR A 189 3.30 -10.86 -24.00
C THR A 189 3.52 -12.34 -24.29
N LYS A 190 4.23 -13.10 -23.43
CA LYS A 190 4.48 -14.52 -23.73
C LYS A 190 3.19 -15.34 -23.69
N ASN A 191 2.30 -14.98 -22.76
CA ASN A 191 0.97 -15.53 -22.57
C ASN A 191 -0.04 -14.40 -22.33
N SER A 192 -1.32 -14.76 -22.26
CA SER A 192 -2.44 -13.86 -21.94
C SER A 192 -3.34 -14.41 -20.83
N ASN A 193 -2.74 -15.14 -19.88
CA ASN A 193 -3.45 -15.86 -18.80
C ASN A 193 -3.87 -14.97 -17.63
N THR A 194 -3.37 -13.72 -17.54
CA THR A 194 -3.74 -12.77 -16.49
C THR A 194 -4.90 -11.85 -16.88
N VAL A 195 -5.48 -11.17 -15.89
CA VAL A 195 -6.57 -10.16 -16.08
C VAL A 195 -6.17 -9.00 -17.02
N TYR A 196 -4.87 -8.74 -17.19
CA TYR A 196 -4.38 -7.68 -18.05
C TYR A 196 -4.16 -8.12 -19.50
N GLY A 197 -4.38 -9.41 -19.81
CA GLY A 197 -4.03 -10.00 -21.10
C GLY A 197 -2.52 -10.20 -21.28
N THR A 198 -1.79 -10.40 -20.19
CA THR A 198 -0.33 -10.59 -20.14
C THR A 198 0.03 -11.90 -19.44
N ASP A 199 1.33 -12.23 -19.37
CA ASP A 199 1.86 -13.30 -18.53
C ASP A 199 2.07 -12.88 -17.06
N ASP A 200 2.40 -13.85 -16.20
CA ASP A 200 2.51 -13.68 -14.74
C ASP A 200 3.57 -12.66 -14.30
N ARG A 201 4.56 -12.31 -15.14
CA ARG A 201 5.54 -11.26 -14.85
C ARG A 201 4.87 -9.92 -14.59
N ALA A 202 3.76 -9.65 -15.28
CA ALA A 202 2.97 -8.44 -15.06
C ALA A 202 2.45 -8.33 -13.62
N LEU A 203 2.06 -9.46 -13.00
CA LEU A 203 1.53 -9.46 -11.63
C LEU A 203 2.60 -8.97 -10.63
N ILE A 204 3.85 -9.38 -10.83
CA ILE A 204 4.97 -8.98 -9.97
C ILE A 204 5.41 -7.54 -10.29
N PHE A 205 5.49 -7.20 -11.58
CA PHE A 205 5.84 -5.85 -12.04
C PHE A 205 4.86 -4.78 -11.54
N ILE A 206 3.56 -5.06 -11.56
CA ILE A 206 2.55 -4.11 -11.07
C ILE A 206 2.71 -3.85 -9.56
N ARG A 207 3.13 -4.85 -8.79
CA ARG A 207 3.36 -4.73 -7.34
C ARG A 207 4.61 -3.95 -7.01
N TYR A 208 5.73 -4.24 -7.69
CA TYR A 208 7.05 -3.77 -7.26
C TYR A 208 7.78 -2.88 -8.26
N GLY A 209 7.30 -2.77 -9.50
CA GLY A 209 7.99 -2.08 -10.58
C GLY A 209 9.11 -2.94 -11.19
N GLU A 210 10.10 -2.26 -11.77
CA GLU A 210 11.28 -2.91 -12.37
C GLU A 210 12.08 -3.68 -11.30
N PRO A 211 12.55 -4.91 -11.60
CA PRO A 211 13.45 -5.61 -10.70
C PRO A 211 14.82 -4.93 -10.66
N SER A 212 15.50 -4.98 -9.51
CA SER A 212 16.87 -4.47 -9.35
C SER A 212 17.83 -5.13 -10.34
N ARG A 213 17.62 -6.43 -10.60
CA ARG A 213 18.33 -7.19 -11.63
C ARG A 213 17.47 -8.36 -12.12
N SER A 214 17.71 -8.75 -13.36
CA SER A 214 17.07 -9.92 -13.96
C SER A 214 18.06 -10.74 -14.80
N ARG A 215 17.76 -12.03 -14.91
CA ARG A 215 18.50 -12.99 -15.73
C ARG A 215 17.51 -13.93 -16.41
N SER A 216 17.71 -14.15 -17.70
CA SER A 216 16.92 -15.12 -18.47
C SER A 216 17.84 -16.08 -19.20
N GLY A 217 17.31 -17.26 -19.51
CA GLY A 217 18.06 -18.28 -20.22
C GLY A 217 17.21 -19.53 -20.47
N ILE A 218 17.88 -20.57 -20.96
CA ILE A 218 17.29 -21.90 -21.13
C ILE A 218 18.11 -22.83 -20.25
N LEU A 219 17.44 -23.62 -19.42
CA LEU A 219 18.11 -24.69 -18.69
C LEU A 219 18.47 -25.78 -19.69
N THR A 220 19.76 -26.10 -19.82
CA THR A 220 20.29 -27.07 -20.79
C THR A 220 20.92 -28.27 -20.10
N LEU A 221 21.03 -29.41 -20.78
CA LEU A 221 21.86 -30.51 -20.32
C LEU A 221 23.25 -30.38 -20.94
N GLN A 222 24.26 -30.07 -20.12
CA GLN A 222 25.65 -30.22 -20.54
C GLN A 222 26.05 -31.69 -20.46
N SER A 223 25.82 -32.41 -21.56
CA SER A 223 25.98 -33.87 -21.71
C SER A 223 27.32 -34.41 -21.22
N HIS A 224 28.41 -33.63 -21.36
CA HIS A 224 29.77 -34.10 -21.08
C HIS A 224 30.08 -34.26 -19.58
N ASN A 225 29.31 -33.63 -18.70
CA ASN A 225 29.56 -33.67 -17.25
C ASN A 225 28.70 -34.72 -16.53
N ILE A 226 27.54 -35.09 -17.09
CA ILE A 226 26.57 -35.97 -16.45
C ILE A 226 27.14 -37.39 -16.28
N GLY A 227 27.71 -37.98 -17.33
CA GLY A 227 28.22 -39.35 -17.28
C GLY A 227 29.40 -39.53 -16.31
N ASN A 228 30.37 -38.60 -16.36
CA ASN A 228 31.52 -38.63 -15.44
C ASN A 228 31.09 -38.45 -13.98
N TRP A 229 30.15 -37.54 -13.74
CA TRP A 229 29.62 -37.30 -12.41
C TRP A 229 28.85 -38.52 -11.89
N LEU A 230 27.95 -39.10 -12.70
CA LEU A 230 27.18 -40.29 -12.34
C LEU A 230 28.08 -41.48 -12.03
N SER A 231 29.11 -41.69 -12.86
CA SER A 231 30.10 -42.73 -12.65
C SER A 231 30.84 -42.54 -11.32
N ASN A 232 31.26 -41.30 -11.00
CA ASN A 232 31.95 -41.00 -9.74
C ASN A 232 31.07 -41.21 -8.50
N GLN A 233 29.76 -40.94 -8.57
CA GLN A 233 28.85 -41.15 -7.44
C GLN A 233 28.44 -42.61 -7.24
N LEU A 234 28.42 -43.42 -8.30
CA LEU A 234 28.08 -44.84 -8.22
C LEU A 234 29.28 -45.74 -7.87
N ASN A 235 30.51 -45.27 -8.07
CA ASN A 235 31.74 -46.02 -7.80
C ASN A 235 31.98 -46.42 -6.32
N PRO A 236 31.74 -45.56 -5.30
CA PRO A 236 32.02 -45.86 -3.89
C PRO A 236 31.22 -47.04 -3.32
N TYR A 237 30.04 -47.32 -3.89
CA TYR A 237 29.18 -48.42 -3.47
C TYR A 237 29.68 -49.80 -3.93
N ALA A 238 30.45 -49.85 -5.03
CA ALA A 238 31.10 -51.09 -5.48
C ALA A 238 32.17 -51.56 -4.48
N GLU A 239 32.86 -50.60 -3.85
CA GLU A 239 33.99 -50.89 -2.96
C GLU A 239 33.56 -51.27 -1.54
N ARG A 240 32.48 -50.67 -0.99
CA ARG A 240 32.02 -50.94 0.40
C ARG A 240 31.32 -52.29 0.60
N ASN A 241 30.61 -52.80 -0.40
CA ASN A 241 29.83 -54.04 -0.26
C ASN A 241 30.61 -55.32 -0.62
N SER A 242 31.90 -55.21 -0.93
CA SER A 242 32.66 -56.33 -1.49
C SER A 242 33.75 -56.85 -0.52
N GLU A 243 33.32 -57.72 0.41
CA GLU A 243 34.23 -58.67 1.06
C GLU A 243 34.80 -59.62 0.00
N ARG A 244 35.95 -59.26 -0.59
CA ARG A 244 36.74 -60.05 -1.58
C ARG A 244 35.89 -60.75 -2.66
N PRO A 245 35.30 -60.00 -3.60
CA PRO A 245 34.57 -60.58 -4.72
C PRO A 245 35.53 -61.34 -5.64
N ARG A 246 35.05 -62.41 -6.29
CA ARG A 246 35.83 -63.11 -7.32
C ARG A 246 35.98 -62.19 -8.53
N GLN A 247 37.06 -62.35 -9.29
CA GLN A 247 37.39 -61.46 -10.41
C GLN A 247 36.26 -61.41 -11.48
N ASP A 248 35.50 -62.49 -11.62
CA ASP A 248 34.33 -62.56 -12.52
C ASP A 248 33.13 -61.72 -12.03
N ASP A 249 32.94 -61.59 -10.71
CA ASP A 249 31.85 -60.77 -10.14
C ASP A 249 32.08 -59.27 -10.42
N ARG A 250 33.34 -58.84 -10.50
CA ARG A 250 33.70 -57.44 -10.80
C ARG A 250 33.32 -57.02 -12.21
N ILE A 251 33.45 -57.91 -13.19
CA ILE A 251 33.10 -57.62 -14.59
C ILE A 251 31.59 -57.48 -14.75
N HIS A 252 30.81 -58.37 -14.12
CA HIS A 252 29.36 -58.29 -14.12
C HIS A 252 28.83 -57.07 -13.36
N GLN A 253 29.46 -56.68 -12.25
CA GLN A 253 29.12 -55.45 -11.52
C GLN A 253 29.41 -54.19 -12.33
N ALA A 254 30.58 -54.11 -12.98
CA ALA A 254 30.93 -52.95 -13.82
C ALA A 254 29.97 -52.78 -15.01
N GLN A 255 29.55 -53.88 -15.65
CA GLN A 255 28.55 -53.83 -16.72
C GLN A 255 27.18 -53.38 -16.21
N GLY A 256 26.71 -53.92 -15.08
CA GLY A 256 25.45 -53.50 -14.47
C GLY A 256 25.43 -52.04 -14.03
N GLN A 257 26.57 -51.52 -13.55
CA GLN A 257 26.71 -50.10 -13.21
C GLN A 257 26.65 -49.20 -14.44
N GLN A 258 27.34 -49.56 -15.53
CA GLN A 258 27.29 -48.79 -16.76
C GLN A 258 25.87 -48.78 -17.34
N GLU A 259 25.17 -49.92 -17.36
CA GLU A 259 23.78 -49.97 -17.78
C GLU A 259 22.87 -49.08 -16.93
N LEU A 260 23.11 -49.01 -15.61
CA LEU A 260 22.35 -48.13 -14.72
C LEU A 260 22.63 -46.65 -15.00
N VAL A 261 23.89 -46.28 -15.24
CA VAL A 261 24.29 -44.92 -15.66
C VAL A 261 23.60 -44.55 -16.96
N ASP A 262 23.66 -45.42 -17.97
CA ASP A 262 23.09 -45.18 -19.30
C ASP A 262 21.57 -45.02 -19.22
N ARG A 263 20.87 -45.88 -18.47
CA ARG A 263 19.41 -45.76 -18.25
C ARG A 263 19.04 -44.46 -17.51
N LEU A 264 19.78 -44.11 -16.45
CA LEU A 264 19.51 -42.88 -15.70
C LEU A 264 19.74 -41.66 -16.58
N GLN A 265 20.79 -41.68 -17.39
CA GLN A 265 21.07 -40.66 -18.39
C GLN A 265 19.94 -40.54 -19.40
N ASP A 266 19.45 -41.65 -19.95
CA ASP A 266 18.31 -41.66 -20.88
C ASP A 266 17.05 -41.06 -20.25
N LEU A 267 16.74 -41.41 -19.00
CA LEU A 267 15.62 -40.84 -18.25
C LEU A 267 15.79 -39.33 -18.02
N ILE A 268 17.00 -38.86 -17.71
CA ILE A 268 17.30 -37.43 -17.57
C ILE A 268 17.02 -36.70 -18.90
N TYR A 269 17.48 -37.25 -20.03
CA TYR A 269 17.19 -36.68 -21.35
C TYR A 269 15.69 -36.72 -21.69
N GLU A 270 14.98 -37.79 -21.33
CA GLU A 270 13.54 -37.92 -21.57
C GLU A 270 12.72 -36.90 -20.76
N TYR A 271 13.16 -36.62 -19.53
CA TYR A 271 12.46 -35.72 -18.61
C TYR A 271 12.85 -34.25 -18.77
N HIS A 272 14.03 -33.97 -19.31
CA HIS A 272 14.45 -32.61 -19.58
C HIS A 272 13.73 -32.02 -20.80
N ARG A 273 13.04 -30.89 -20.59
CA ARG A 273 12.23 -30.21 -21.62
C ARG A 273 12.82 -28.86 -22.08
N TYR A 274 14.10 -28.61 -21.84
CA TYR A 274 14.77 -27.32 -22.14
C TYR A 274 13.94 -26.11 -21.69
N PRO A 275 13.52 -26.04 -20.42
CA PRO A 275 12.63 -24.99 -19.97
C PRO A 275 13.33 -23.62 -20.06
N GLU A 276 12.62 -22.66 -20.65
CA GLU A 276 13.01 -21.26 -20.57
C GLU A 276 12.74 -20.74 -19.15
N TYR A 277 13.68 -19.94 -18.63
CA TYR A 277 13.55 -19.31 -17.32
C TYR A 277 13.83 -17.82 -17.39
N GLU A 278 13.26 -17.09 -16.43
CA GLU A 278 13.61 -15.73 -16.11
C GLU A 278 13.54 -15.55 -14.59
N VAL A 279 14.61 -15.05 -13.96
CA VAL A 279 14.65 -14.77 -12.52
C VAL A 279 14.77 -13.27 -12.32
N TRP A 280 13.88 -12.72 -11.52
CA TRP A 280 13.87 -11.33 -11.08
C TRP A 280 14.29 -11.26 -9.61
N PHE A 281 15.10 -10.27 -9.30
CA PHE A 281 15.60 -10.01 -7.96
C PHE A 281 15.24 -8.59 -7.57
N TYR A 282 14.64 -8.46 -6.39
CA TYR A 282 14.34 -7.18 -5.78
C TYR A 282 15.18 -7.04 -4.52
N ASP A 283 16.07 -6.06 -4.53
CA ASP A 283 16.95 -5.72 -3.42
C ASP A 283 16.28 -4.64 -2.56
N GLY A 284 16.41 -4.74 -1.23
CA GLY A 284 15.91 -3.73 -0.28
C GLY A 284 14.39 -3.63 -0.17
N ILE A 285 13.61 -4.57 -0.72
CA ILE A 285 12.15 -4.58 -0.53
C ILE A 285 11.74 -5.29 0.76
N ALA A 286 12.54 -6.17 1.35
CA ALA A 286 12.19 -6.81 2.62
C ALA A 286 12.21 -5.78 3.77
N VAL A 287 11.20 -5.83 4.64
CA VAL A 287 11.05 -4.88 5.78
C VAL A 287 12.19 -5.03 6.79
N GLU A 288 12.76 -6.23 6.91
CA GLU A 288 13.84 -6.57 7.82
C GLU A 288 14.94 -7.33 7.07
N GLY A 289 16.12 -6.73 6.97
CA GLY A 289 17.31 -7.31 6.37
C GLY A 289 17.58 -6.90 4.92
N GLU A 290 18.83 -7.06 4.49
CA GLU A 290 19.28 -6.82 3.11
C GLU A 290 18.99 -8.02 2.18
N ASP A 291 18.02 -8.86 2.53
CA ASP A 291 17.72 -10.08 1.81
C ASP A 291 17.09 -9.76 0.44
N THR A 292 17.77 -10.18 -0.63
CA THR A 292 17.18 -10.17 -1.98
C THR A 292 16.00 -11.14 -2.07
N VAL A 293 14.89 -10.68 -2.65
CA VAL A 293 13.68 -11.48 -2.88
C VAL A 293 13.62 -11.97 -4.33
N PRO A 294 13.73 -13.29 -4.59
CA PRO A 294 13.68 -13.83 -5.94
C PRO A 294 12.24 -14.17 -6.40
N PHE A 295 11.93 -13.80 -7.65
CA PHE A 295 10.76 -14.27 -8.40
C PHE A 295 11.25 -15.04 -9.62
N ILE A 296 10.82 -16.30 -9.74
CA ILE A 296 11.26 -17.21 -10.80
C ILE A 296 10.09 -17.39 -11.74
N PHE A 297 10.31 -17.18 -13.03
CA PHE A 297 9.34 -17.41 -14.09
C PHE A 297 9.90 -18.41 -15.07
N GLY A 298 9.02 -19.15 -15.74
CA GLY A 298 9.44 -19.99 -16.83
C GLY A 298 8.34 -20.92 -17.33
N THR A 299 8.67 -21.69 -18.36
CA THR A 299 7.74 -22.62 -19.01
C THR A 299 7.42 -23.77 -18.06
N ASP A 300 6.18 -23.89 -17.63
CA ASP A 300 5.75 -25.02 -16.81
C ASP A 300 5.68 -26.30 -17.67
N VAL A 301 6.19 -27.38 -17.10
CA VAL A 301 6.36 -28.65 -17.82
C VAL A 301 5.02 -29.35 -18.12
N ARG A 302 3.93 -28.96 -17.45
CA ARG A 302 2.63 -29.63 -17.56
C ARG A 302 1.79 -29.10 -18.71
N ASP A 303 1.81 -27.79 -18.94
CA ASP A 303 0.95 -27.10 -19.91
C ASP A 303 1.72 -26.21 -20.90
N GLU A 304 3.05 -26.16 -20.80
CA GLU A 304 3.92 -25.36 -21.67
C GLU A 304 3.66 -23.85 -21.58
N GLU A 305 2.97 -23.39 -20.53
CA GLU A 305 2.72 -21.97 -20.29
C GLU A 305 3.88 -21.33 -19.50
N PHE A 306 4.34 -20.16 -19.94
CA PHE A 306 5.24 -19.30 -19.18
C PHE A 306 4.54 -18.65 -17.97
N ARG A 307 4.84 -19.12 -16.76
CA ARG A 307 4.20 -18.66 -15.51
C ARG A 307 5.17 -18.44 -14.36
N LEU A 308 4.69 -17.85 -13.27
CA LEU A 308 5.43 -17.73 -12.02
C LEU A 308 5.62 -19.11 -11.39
N GLN A 309 6.88 -19.46 -11.12
CA GLN A 309 7.29 -20.68 -10.45
C GLN A 309 7.51 -20.43 -8.96
N THR A 310 7.24 -21.46 -8.17
CA THR A 310 7.50 -21.48 -6.73
C THR A 310 8.97 -21.78 -6.44
N SER A 311 9.63 -22.52 -7.33
CA SER A 311 11.00 -22.99 -7.15
C SER A 311 11.59 -23.50 -8.47
N ILE A 312 12.89 -23.81 -8.51
CA ILE A 312 13.56 -24.39 -9.69
C ILE A 312 13.04 -25.80 -9.99
N GLU A 313 12.58 -26.48 -8.96
CA GLU A 313 12.04 -27.84 -8.99
C GLU A 313 10.73 -27.95 -9.77
N ASP A 314 10.08 -26.84 -10.08
CA ASP A 314 8.87 -26.78 -10.92
C ASP A 314 9.18 -26.98 -12.41
N PHE A 315 10.44 -26.78 -12.81
CA PHE A 315 10.96 -27.11 -14.15
C PHE A 315 11.20 -28.61 -14.35
N ILE A 316 10.96 -29.42 -13.32
CA ILE A 316 11.19 -30.86 -13.34
C ILE A 316 9.82 -31.56 -13.31
N PRO A 317 9.47 -32.35 -14.34
CA PRO A 317 8.19 -33.03 -14.36
C PRO A 317 8.05 -34.05 -13.23
N GLU A 318 6.83 -34.23 -12.70
CA GLU A 318 6.58 -35.11 -11.54
C GLU A 318 7.05 -36.56 -11.75
N ARG A 319 7.00 -37.06 -12.99
CA ARG A 319 7.51 -38.40 -13.37
C ARG A 319 9.00 -38.60 -13.05
N ALA A 320 9.81 -37.53 -13.02
CA ALA A 320 11.23 -37.61 -12.68
C ALA A 320 11.48 -37.89 -11.19
N TYR A 321 10.52 -37.54 -10.31
CA TYR A 321 10.58 -37.83 -8.87
C TYR A 321 10.09 -39.25 -8.55
N PHE A 322 9.35 -39.88 -9.47
CA PHE A 322 8.75 -41.20 -9.28
C PHE A 322 8.94 -42.13 -10.49
N PRO A 323 10.19 -42.40 -10.93
CA PRO A 323 10.47 -43.19 -12.13
C PRO A 323 9.86 -44.60 -12.07
N ASP A 324 9.89 -45.25 -10.90
CA ASP A 324 9.40 -46.63 -10.70
C ASP A 324 7.88 -46.79 -10.92
N ARG A 325 7.11 -45.70 -10.84
CA ARG A 325 5.66 -45.74 -11.08
C ARG A 325 5.30 -45.75 -12.56
N ALA A 326 6.21 -45.31 -13.44
CA ALA A 326 5.96 -45.16 -14.87
C ALA A 326 6.19 -46.46 -15.67
N GLY A 327 6.96 -47.43 -15.14
CA GLY A 327 7.28 -48.67 -15.85
C GLY A 327 7.37 -49.89 -14.92
N ARG A 328 6.30 -50.67 -14.80
CA ARG A 328 6.26 -51.92 -14.01
C ARG A 328 7.07 -53.09 -14.62
N GLN A 329 7.75 -52.92 -15.75
CA GLN A 329 8.27 -54.06 -16.52
C GLN A 329 9.76 -54.37 -16.36
N GLU A 330 10.59 -53.51 -15.78
CA GLU A 330 12.01 -53.83 -15.57
C GLU A 330 12.48 -53.36 -14.18
N GLY A 331 12.67 -54.32 -13.28
CA GLY A 331 12.93 -54.13 -11.85
C GLY A 331 14.32 -53.59 -11.49
N VAL A 332 14.73 -52.46 -12.06
CA VAL A 332 15.91 -51.73 -11.61
C VAL A 332 15.47 -50.68 -10.59
N GLU A 333 15.60 -51.00 -9.30
CA GLU A 333 15.32 -50.09 -8.19
C GLU A 333 16.39 -48.98 -8.15
N PHE A 334 16.23 -47.91 -8.93
CA PHE A 334 17.03 -46.68 -8.81
C PHE A 334 17.02 -46.14 -7.36
N THR A 335 15.97 -46.47 -6.62
CA THR A 335 15.76 -46.16 -5.21
C THR A 335 16.80 -46.74 -4.25
N ARG A 336 17.54 -47.81 -4.60
CA ARG A 336 18.58 -48.36 -3.71
C ARG A 336 19.82 -47.48 -3.56
N ALA A 337 20.11 -46.63 -4.54
CA ALA A 337 21.21 -45.67 -4.47
C ALA A 337 20.74 -44.26 -4.13
N GLY A 338 19.41 -44.02 -4.06
CA GLY A 338 18.85 -42.71 -3.78
C GLY A 338 18.87 -41.69 -4.90
N LEU A 339 19.49 -42.01 -6.03
CA LEU A 339 19.69 -41.11 -7.14
C LEU A 339 18.49 -41.19 -8.08
N THR A 340 17.58 -40.22 -7.98
CA THR A 340 16.45 -40.06 -8.90
C THR A 340 16.84 -39.15 -10.08
N PRO A 341 16.20 -39.28 -11.27
CA PRO A 341 16.36 -38.31 -12.35
C PRO A 341 16.04 -36.88 -11.91
N ALA A 342 15.10 -36.69 -10.98
CA ALA A 342 14.78 -35.37 -10.42
C ALA A 342 15.94 -34.78 -9.62
N LEU A 343 16.58 -35.55 -8.73
CA LEU A 343 17.74 -35.08 -7.96
C LEU A 343 18.87 -34.61 -8.90
N MET A 344 19.09 -35.36 -9.99
CA MET A 344 20.06 -35.02 -11.00
C MET A 344 19.74 -33.71 -11.72
N LEU A 345 18.49 -33.54 -12.14
CA LEU A 345 18.03 -32.31 -12.77
C LEU A 345 18.10 -31.12 -11.80
N GLN A 346 17.80 -31.32 -10.51
CA GLN A 346 17.99 -30.28 -9.49
C GLN A 346 19.44 -29.80 -9.49
N MET A 347 20.41 -30.70 -9.32
CA MET A 347 21.83 -30.35 -9.29
C MET A 347 22.27 -29.60 -10.56
N LEU A 348 21.89 -30.09 -11.74
CA LEU A 348 22.25 -29.48 -13.02
C LEU A 348 21.62 -28.09 -13.22
N TYR A 349 20.40 -27.89 -12.74
CA TYR A 349 19.73 -26.59 -12.84
C TYR A 349 20.34 -25.58 -11.88
N TYR A 350 20.59 -25.95 -10.62
CA TYR A 350 21.26 -25.06 -9.68
C TYR A 350 22.69 -24.74 -10.11
N GLU A 351 23.42 -25.69 -10.68
CA GLU A 351 24.78 -25.47 -11.22
C GLU A 351 24.80 -24.41 -12.33
N GLN A 352 23.82 -24.41 -13.21
CA GLN A 352 23.68 -23.37 -14.23
C GLN A 352 23.31 -22.00 -13.64
N LEU A 353 22.64 -21.97 -12.49
CA LEU A 353 22.14 -20.76 -11.85
C LEU A 353 23.12 -20.16 -10.82
N ILE A 354 24.25 -20.80 -10.52
CA ILE A 354 25.30 -20.24 -9.63
C ILE A 354 25.70 -18.83 -10.07
N GLN A 355 25.85 -18.60 -11.38
CA GLN A 355 26.27 -17.30 -11.93
C GLN A 355 25.16 -16.24 -11.88
N VAL A 356 23.93 -16.64 -11.56
CA VAL A 356 22.78 -15.75 -11.52
C VAL A 356 22.68 -15.06 -10.16
N ASP A 357 22.86 -15.81 -9.07
CA ASP A 357 22.81 -15.29 -7.70
C ASP A 357 23.47 -16.21 -6.65
N PRO A 358 24.11 -15.67 -5.60
CA PRO A 358 24.64 -16.47 -4.48
C PRO A 358 23.59 -17.36 -3.79
N PHE A 359 22.30 -17.01 -3.85
CA PHE A 359 21.22 -17.89 -3.39
C PHE A 359 21.30 -19.29 -4.02
N PHE A 360 21.49 -19.35 -5.34
CA PHE A 360 21.52 -20.63 -6.05
C PHE A 360 22.81 -21.41 -5.81
N GLU A 361 23.92 -20.70 -5.59
CA GLU A 361 25.19 -21.30 -5.17
C GLU A 361 25.05 -21.99 -3.80
N ASN A 362 24.48 -21.28 -2.82
CA ASN A 362 24.25 -21.82 -1.48
C ASN A 362 23.34 -23.04 -1.52
N ARG A 363 22.24 -22.98 -2.29
CA ARG A 363 21.34 -24.15 -2.47
C ARG A 363 22.03 -25.32 -3.15
N LEU A 364 22.91 -25.08 -4.14
CA LEU A 364 23.68 -26.16 -4.76
C LEU A 364 24.66 -26.79 -3.76
N ASN A 365 25.34 -25.98 -2.95
CA ASN A 365 26.28 -26.47 -1.95
C ASN A 365 25.55 -27.30 -0.90
N GLU A 366 24.41 -26.82 -0.37
CA GLU A 366 23.57 -27.61 0.54
C GLU A 366 23.10 -28.93 -0.10
N LEU A 367 22.70 -28.91 -1.38
CA LEU A 367 22.32 -30.12 -2.09
C LEU A 367 23.51 -31.09 -2.23
N ARG A 368 24.69 -30.57 -2.58
CA ARG A 368 25.93 -31.34 -2.69
C ARG A 368 26.36 -31.89 -1.35
N ASP A 369 26.31 -31.11 -0.28
CA ASP A 369 26.70 -31.53 1.06
C ASP A 369 25.75 -32.62 1.58
N ASN A 370 24.44 -32.45 1.36
CA ASN A 370 23.48 -33.48 1.69
C ASN A 370 23.74 -34.78 0.90
N VAL A 371 24.16 -34.70 -0.37
CA VAL A 371 24.47 -35.86 -1.22
C VAL A 371 25.85 -36.48 -0.92
N LEU A 372 26.85 -35.68 -0.56
CA LEU A 372 28.26 -36.08 -0.41
C LEU A 372 28.67 -36.35 1.04
N GLU A 373 28.28 -35.49 1.99
CA GLU A 373 28.74 -35.55 3.39
C GLU A 373 28.02 -36.61 4.21
N GLN A 374 26.78 -36.97 3.87
CA GLN A 374 26.03 -37.93 4.69
C GLN A 374 26.62 -39.35 4.68
N GLY A 375 27.55 -39.69 3.77
CA GLY A 375 28.28 -40.97 3.75
C GLY A 375 27.37 -42.22 3.75
N MET A 376 26.07 -42.00 3.57
CA MET A 376 24.90 -42.85 3.65
C MET A 376 24.12 -42.56 2.38
N GLU A 377 23.55 -43.62 1.80
CA GLU A 377 22.70 -43.60 0.60
C GLU A 377 21.81 -42.36 0.62
N ALA A 378 21.79 -41.58 -0.47
CA ALA A 378 20.75 -40.56 -0.65
C ALA A 378 19.41 -41.25 -0.33
N PHE A 379 18.73 -40.83 0.73
CA PHE A 379 17.60 -41.62 1.18
C PHE A 379 16.41 -41.35 0.24
N GLN A 380 15.55 -42.35 0.08
CA GLN A 380 14.36 -42.21 -0.76
C GLN A 380 13.52 -40.99 -0.31
N GLY A 381 13.32 -40.03 -1.21
CA GLY A 381 12.56 -38.80 -0.96
C GLY A 381 13.39 -37.57 -0.62
N MET A 382 14.72 -37.65 -0.66
CA MET A 382 15.61 -36.49 -0.52
C MET A 382 15.31 -35.37 -1.54
N ASP A 383 15.07 -35.73 -2.80
CA ASP A 383 14.67 -34.82 -3.87
C ASP A 383 13.37 -34.07 -3.56
N LEU A 384 12.39 -34.76 -2.98
CA LEU A 384 11.13 -34.20 -2.51
C LEU A 384 11.31 -33.32 -1.27
N ALA A 385 12.17 -33.72 -0.34
CA ALA A 385 12.48 -32.94 0.85
C ALA A 385 13.16 -31.62 0.46
N PHE A 386 14.18 -31.69 -0.39
CA PHE A 386 14.88 -30.53 -0.92
C PHE A 386 13.94 -29.61 -1.72
N LYS A 387 13.05 -30.18 -2.54
CA LYS A 387 12.00 -29.43 -3.25
C LYS A 387 11.09 -28.66 -2.29
N ALA A 388 10.64 -29.31 -1.21
CA ALA A 388 9.77 -28.66 -0.23
C ALA A 388 10.51 -27.53 0.51
N GLU A 389 11.75 -27.77 0.89
CA GLU A 389 12.61 -26.79 1.56
C GLU A 389 12.93 -25.58 0.68
N SER A 390 13.35 -25.79 -0.58
CA SER A 390 13.64 -24.72 -1.53
C SER A 390 12.42 -23.83 -1.77
N ARG A 391 11.23 -24.44 -1.90
CA ARG A 391 9.95 -23.70 -2.01
C ARG A 391 9.66 -22.89 -0.76
N GLU A 392 9.84 -23.49 0.41
CA GLU A 392 9.60 -22.82 1.68
C GLU A 392 10.54 -21.62 1.87
N LEU A 393 11.83 -21.77 1.57
CA LEU A 393 12.81 -20.70 1.67
C LEU A 393 12.47 -19.50 0.76
N ILE A 394 12.10 -19.77 -0.50
CA ILE A 394 11.66 -18.72 -1.44
C ILE A 394 10.38 -18.06 -0.93
N ASN A 395 9.42 -18.85 -0.45
CA ASN A 395 8.17 -18.33 0.11
C ASN A 395 8.40 -17.46 1.34
N GLN A 396 9.28 -17.86 2.27
CA GLN A 396 9.64 -17.07 3.44
C GLN A 396 10.20 -15.70 3.05
N ARG A 397 11.09 -15.65 2.06
CA ARG A 397 11.60 -14.37 1.51
C ARG A 397 10.49 -13.53 0.89
N ARG A 398 9.58 -14.16 0.12
CA ARG A 398 8.45 -13.47 -0.52
C ARG A 398 7.41 -12.95 0.49
N VAL A 399 7.19 -13.65 1.61
CA VAL A 399 6.26 -13.25 2.68
C VAL A 399 6.78 -12.05 3.46
N ARG A 400 8.10 -11.90 3.58
CA ARG A 400 8.75 -10.72 4.20
C ARG A 400 8.70 -9.46 3.32
N ALA A 401 8.47 -9.63 2.01
CA ALA A 401 8.28 -8.49 1.12
C ALA A 401 6.93 -7.81 1.41
N PRO A 402 6.86 -6.47 1.41
CA PRO A 402 5.61 -5.74 1.49
C PRO A 402 4.73 -6.14 0.31
N ARG A 403 3.43 -5.86 0.43
CA ARG A 403 2.49 -6.25 -0.61
C ARG A 403 2.77 -5.56 -1.93
N GLU A 404 3.17 -4.30 -1.87
CA GLU A 404 3.56 -3.46 -3.00
C GLU A 404 4.60 -2.45 -2.57
N VAL A 405 5.32 -1.91 -3.55
CA VAL A 405 6.27 -0.80 -3.39
C VAL A 405 6.05 0.19 -4.52
N SER A 406 6.04 1.49 -4.20
CA SER A 406 6.03 2.55 -5.22
C SER A 406 7.43 2.80 -5.76
N THR A 407 7.57 2.82 -7.09
CA THR A 407 8.79 3.17 -7.83
C THR A 407 9.29 4.56 -7.44
N TYR A 408 8.37 5.47 -7.10
CA TYR A 408 8.70 6.86 -6.88
C TYR A 408 8.92 7.22 -5.41
N SER A 409 8.53 6.33 -4.48
CA SER A 409 8.61 6.60 -3.03
C SER A 409 10.02 6.90 -2.53
N GLY A 410 11.05 6.25 -3.08
CA GLY A 410 12.45 6.47 -2.72
C GLY A 410 13.16 7.59 -3.50
N LEU A 411 12.52 8.20 -4.50
CA LEU A 411 13.12 9.27 -5.30
C LEU A 411 13.01 10.64 -4.61
N ILE A 412 11.90 10.87 -3.90
CA ILE A 412 11.65 12.12 -3.18
C ILE A 412 12.03 11.92 -1.71
N PRO A 413 12.93 12.76 -1.15
CA PRO A 413 13.24 12.75 0.27
C PRO A 413 12.00 12.74 1.16
N ASN A 414 11.98 11.83 2.12
CA ASN A 414 10.94 11.80 3.14
C ASN A 414 11.22 12.87 4.19
N ILE A 415 10.22 13.67 4.55
CA ILE A 415 10.34 14.67 5.61
C ILE A 415 9.93 14.03 6.94
N PRO A 416 10.81 13.92 7.94
CA PRO A 416 10.42 13.49 9.28
C PRO A 416 9.27 14.35 9.79
N MET A 417 8.18 13.71 10.21
CA MET A 417 6.96 14.39 10.66
C MET A 417 6.34 13.63 11.83
N ASN A 418 5.94 14.37 12.85
CA ASN A 418 5.17 13.87 13.98
C ASN A 418 3.82 14.58 14.05
N VAL A 419 2.79 13.86 14.49
CA VAL A 419 1.45 14.39 14.64
C VAL A 419 0.97 14.13 16.07
N TYR A 420 0.58 15.19 16.75
CA TYR A 420 0.09 15.13 18.12
C TYR A 420 -1.35 15.64 18.15
N GLN A 421 -2.20 14.98 18.94
CA GLN A 421 -3.61 15.29 19.00
C GLN A 421 -4.09 15.40 20.43
N TYR A 422 -4.86 16.45 20.70
CA TYR A 422 -5.42 16.74 22.00
C TYR A 422 -6.89 17.11 21.86
N ARG A 423 -7.74 16.48 22.65
CA ARG A 423 -9.19 16.73 22.66
C ARG A 423 -9.53 17.71 23.78
N PHE A 424 -10.37 18.70 23.45
CA PHE A 424 -10.86 19.73 24.37
C PHE A 424 -12.33 20.03 24.12
N LEU A 425 -12.89 20.96 24.89
CA LEU A 425 -14.19 21.55 24.64
C LEU A 425 -14.02 23.03 24.24
N ASP A 426 -14.75 23.47 23.23
CA ASP A 426 -14.85 24.90 22.92
C ASP A 426 -15.67 25.66 23.99
N GLU A 427 -15.77 26.99 23.83
CA GLU A 427 -16.56 27.86 24.70
C GLU A 427 -18.06 27.43 24.78
N ASP A 428 -18.57 26.78 23.74
CA ASP A 428 -19.94 26.26 23.64
C ASP A 428 -20.08 24.83 24.21
N GLN A 429 -19.03 24.27 24.82
CA GLN A 429 -18.96 22.87 25.31
C GLN A 429 -19.06 21.83 24.20
N LYS A 430 -18.67 22.17 22.96
CA LYS A 430 -18.59 21.21 21.86
C LYS A 430 -17.19 20.62 21.79
N PRO A 431 -17.07 19.30 21.55
CA PRO A 431 -15.77 18.68 21.38
C PRO A 431 -14.98 19.28 20.22
N VAL A 432 -13.75 19.68 20.49
CA VAL A 432 -12.76 20.11 19.50
C VAL A 432 -11.51 19.26 19.60
N LEU A 433 -10.76 19.20 18.51
CA LEU A 433 -9.49 18.51 18.41
C LEU A 433 -8.42 19.49 17.94
N LEU A 434 -7.42 19.71 18.78
CA LEU A 434 -6.17 20.38 18.42
C LEU A 434 -5.23 19.34 17.84
N THR A 435 -4.78 19.56 16.61
CA THR A 435 -3.79 18.71 15.93
C THR A 435 -2.54 19.52 15.66
N TYR A 436 -1.41 19.11 16.26
CA TYR A 436 -0.09 19.65 15.96
C TYR A 436 0.59 18.80 14.91
N ILE A 437 1.15 19.45 13.91
CA ILE A 437 2.04 18.85 12.93
C ILE A 437 3.42 19.46 13.15
N GLU A 438 4.40 18.62 13.46
CA GLU A 438 5.80 19.00 13.59
C GLU A 438 6.61 18.31 12.51
N SER A 439 7.46 19.05 11.79
CA SER A 439 8.24 18.48 10.68
C SER A 439 9.65 19.06 10.58
N SER A 440 10.59 18.28 10.08
CA SER A 440 11.97 18.71 9.81
C SER A 440 12.33 18.54 8.33
N ALA A 441 12.09 19.58 7.52
CA ALA A 441 12.35 19.54 6.07
C ALA A 441 13.79 19.90 5.68
N GLN A 442 14.68 20.06 6.67
CA GLN A 442 16.07 20.48 6.49
C GLN A 442 16.84 19.60 5.51
N GLU A 443 16.76 18.27 5.65
CA GLU A 443 17.47 17.35 4.75
C GLU A 443 16.97 17.47 3.30
N ALA A 444 15.65 17.46 3.10
CA ALA A 444 15.04 17.61 1.78
C ALA A 444 15.43 18.93 1.12
N PHE A 445 15.42 20.03 1.88
CA PHE A 445 15.87 21.33 1.42
C PHE A 445 17.36 21.32 1.02
N LEU A 446 18.25 20.82 1.89
CA LEU A 446 19.68 20.81 1.60
C LEU A 446 20.03 19.95 0.37
N ILE A 447 19.39 18.79 0.21
CA ILE A 447 19.55 17.94 -0.96
C ILE A 447 19.18 18.71 -2.24
N ASP A 448 18.01 19.38 -2.24
CA ASP A 448 17.57 20.14 -3.41
C ASP A 448 18.45 21.37 -3.67
N PHE A 449 18.74 22.14 -2.63
CA PHE A 449 19.56 23.36 -2.68
C PHE A 449 20.92 23.10 -3.30
N HIS A 450 21.63 22.06 -2.82
CA HIS A 450 22.96 21.70 -3.35
C HIS A 450 22.93 21.10 -4.75
N ARG A 451 21.82 20.49 -5.17
CA ARG A 451 21.68 19.92 -6.52
C ARG A 451 21.39 20.99 -7.58
N ASN A 452 20.54 21.96 -7.25
CA ASN A 452 20.01 22.90 -8.22
C ASN A 452 20.76 24.24 -8.28
N ARG A 453 21.45 24.65 -7.20
CA ARG A 453 22.28 25.86 -7.25
C ARG A 453 23.72 25.55 -7.64
N MET A 454 24.11 25.99 -8.84
CA MET A 454 25.50 25.95 -9.29
C MET A 454 26.39 26.84 -8.41
N ARG A 455 27.14 26.27 -7.44
CA ARG A 455 28.42 26.73 -6.81
C ARG A 455 28.64 28.22 -6.47
N THR A 456 27.67 29.11 -6.63
CA THR A 456 27.85 30.57 -6.60
C THR A 456 27.30 31.21 -5.34
N VAL A 457 26.52 30.47 -4.55
CA VAL A 457 26.05 30.88 -3.23
C VAL A 457 27.06 30.37 -2.21
N ASN A 458 27.63 31.29 -1.43
CA ASN A 458 28.55 30.91 -0.36
C ASN A 458 27.72 30.18 0.71
N ASP A 459 28.18 29.03 1.23
CA ASP A 459 27.50 28.30 2.32
C ASP A 459 27.30 29.15 3.59
N GLU A 460 27.98 30.31 3.65
CA GLU A 460 27.83 31.38 4.65
C GLU A 460 26.47 32.11 4.58
N GLU A 461 25.73 32.02 3.47
CA GLU A 461 24.38 32.61 3.35
C GLU A 461 23.32 31.81 4.10
N LEU A 462 23.52 30.49 4.25
CA LEU A 462 22.68 29.62 5.07
C LEU A 462 23.01 29.82 6.56
N ARG A 463 22.44 30.87 7.14
CA ARG A 463 22.60 31.20 8.57
C ARG A 463 21.76 30.27 9.43
N ASP A 464 22.36 29.81 10.52
CA ASP A 464 21.71 28.98 11.51
C ASP A 464 20.56 29.73 12.20
N GLY A 465 19.45 29.04 12.43
CA GLY A 465 18.24 29.58 13.08
C GLY A 465 17.43 30.57 12.25
N GLN A 466 17.78 30.83 10.99
CA GLN A 466 16.99 31.71 10.12
C GLN A 466 15.93 30.95 9.33
N ASN A 467 14.82 31.63 9.07
CA ASN A 467 13.77 31.14 8.19
C ASN A 467 14.22 31.18 6.73
N VAL A 468 14.37 30.01 6.14
CA VAL A 468 14.82 29.80 4.77
C VAL A 468 13.85 30.41 3.76
N THR A 469 12.55 30.38 4.04
CA THR A 469 11.55 30.90 3.09
C THR A 469 11.65 32.43 2.94
N GLU A 470 12.22 33.15 3.90
CA GLU A 470 12.50 34.58 3.78
C GLU A 470 13.72 34.86 2.89
N GLN A 471 14.74 34.02 2.96
CA GLN A 471 15.95 34.14 2.13
C GLN A 471 15.72 33.63 0.71
N PHE A 472 14.92 32.58 0.57
CA PHE A 472 14.65 31.86 -0.66
C PHE A 472 13.13 31.77 -0.86
N PRO A 473 12.48 32.86 -1.32
CA PRO A 473 11.02 32.98 -1.38
C PRO A 473 10.34 32.06 -2.39
N TYR A 474 11.13 31.28 -3.14
CA TYR A 474 10.64 30.26 -4.06
C TYR A 474 10.50 28.88 -3.39
N TYR A 475 11.01 28.70 -2.17
CA TYR A 475 10.69 27.54 -1.35
C TYR A 475 9.43 27.80 -0.53
N GLU A 476 8.53 26.83 -0.56
CA GLU A 476 7.32 26.84 0.24
C GLU A 476 7.20 25.51 0.96
N MET A 477 6.92 25.54 2.26
CA MET A 477 6.63 24.35 3.03
C MET A 477 5.19 24.42 3.50
N THR A 478 4.45 23.34 3.25
CA THR A 478 3.01 23.29 3.49
C THR A 478 2.70 22.11 4.39
N HIS A 479 2.04 22.39 5.50
CA HIS A 479 1.41 21.41 6.38
C HIS A 479 -0.06 21.36 6.01
N SER A 480 -0.60 20.18 5.77
CA SER A 480 -2.03 20.02 5.46
C SER A 480 -2.68 18.96 6.34
N LEU A 481 -3.89 19.28 6.81
CA LEU A 481 -4.76 18.37 7.55
C LEU A 481 -6.04 18.14 6.75
N GLN A 482 -6.36 16.88 6.50
CA GLN A 482 -7.58 16.46 5.82
C GLN A 482 -8.40 15.52 6.69
N GLU A 483 -9.73 15.71 6.66
CA GLU A 483 -10.70 14.79 7.25
C GLU A 483 -11.58 14.19 6.17
N TYR A 484 -11.75 12.87 6.24
CA TYR A 484 -12.52 12.11 5.27
C TYR A 484 -13.82 11.62 5.86
N ASP A 485 -14.83 11.50 5.00
CA ASP A 485 -16.06 10.81 5.34
C ASP A 485 -16.04 9.31 5.00
N ASP A 486 -17.18 8.65 5.19
CA ASP A 486 -17.32 7.22 4.95
C ASP A 486 -17.15 6.85 3.46
N LYS A 487 -17.26 7.82 2.55
CA LYS A 487 -16.99 7.68 1.11
C LYS A 487 -15.60 8.12 0.71
N TRP A 488 -14.75 8.46 1.69
CA TRP A 488 -13.43 9.01 1.47
C TRP A 488 -13.43 10.34 0.71
N ASP A 489 -14.53 11.10 0.78
CA ASP A 489 -14.58 12.49 0.35
C ASP A 489 -13.94 13.39 1.42
N VAL A 490 -13.13 14.35 0.97
CA VAL A 490 -12.53 15.35 1.86
C VAL A 490 -13.63 16.30 2.35
N ARG A 491 -13.96 16.23 3.64
CA ARG A 491 -14.93 17.13 4.30
C ARG A 491 -14.28 18.41 4.80
N VAL A 492 -13.11 18.26 5.40
CA VAL A 492 -12.33 19.36 5.95
C VAL A 492 -10.95 19.28 5.33
N LYS A 493 -10.50 20.40 4.78
CA LYS A 493 -9.13 20.60 4.34
C LYS A 493 -8.62 21.89 4.97
N LYS A 494 -7.54 21.79 5.73
CA LYS A 494 -6.83 22.94 6.29
C LYS A 494 -5.37 22.86 5.87
N GLU A 495 -4.80 24.01 5.55
CA GLU A 495 -3.40 24.15 5.15
C GLU A 495 -2.77 25.28 5.97
N HIS A 496 -1.49 25.13 6.27
CA HIS A 496 -0.67 26.14 6.92
C HIS A 496 0.72 26.12 6.29
N HIS A 497 1.37 27.29 6.25
CA HIS A 497 2.70 27.45 5.63
C HIS A 497 3.72 27.86 6.69
N PRO A 498 4.13 26.92 7.56
CA PRO A 498 5.07 27.24 8.61
C PRO A 498 6.45 27.65 8.06
N PRO A 499 7.22 28.44 8.83
CA PRO A 499 8.57 28.81 8.43
C PRO A 499 9.46 27.57 8.33
N LEU A 500 10.36 27.56 7.35
CA LEU A 500 11.38 26.51 7.21
C LEU A 500 12.63 26.93 7.96
N ILE A 501 12.86 26.35 9.13
CA ILE A 501 13.98 26.73 9.99
C ILE A 501 15.14 25.75 9.74
N LEU A 502 16.36 26.26 9.55
CA LEU A 502 17.57 25.44 9.57
C LEU A 502 18.18 25.51 10.96
N ASN A 503 18.42 24.36 11.58
CA ASN A 503 19.22 24.27 12.79
C ASN A 503 20.40 23.32 12.54
N ARG A 504 21.62 23.85 12.49
CA ARG A 504 22.85 23.08 12.30
C ARG A 504 23.40 22.54 13.61
N LEU A 505 23.02 23.12 14.75
CA LEU A 505 23.56 22.80 16.07
C LEU A 505 22.73 21.75 16.81
N GLU A 506 21.43 21.65 16.56
CA GLU A 506 20.57 20.63 17.16
C GLU A 506 20.45 19.40 16.26
N ALA A 507 20.64 18.20 16.85
CA ALA A 507 20.51 16.93 16.14
C ALA A 507 19.10 16.70 15.55
N THR A 508 18.09 17.39 16.08
CA THR A 508 16.68 17.33 15.62
C THR A 508 16.39 18.26 14.43
N GLY A 509 17.33 19.14 14.03
CA GLY A 509 17.11 20.15 13.00
C GLY A 509 16.08 21.22 13.41
N GLY A 510 15.86 22.21 12.55
CA GLY A 510 14.85 23.24 12.80
C GLY A 510 13.44 22.68 12.63
N ILE A 511 12.73 22.49 13.75
CA ILE A 511 11.36 21.95 13.75
C ILE A 511 10.41 23.05 13.31
N SER A 512 9.64 22.75 12.28
CA SER A 512 8.58 23.62 11.79
C SER A 512 7.24 23.09 12.28
N ARG A 513 6.37 23.98 12.77
CA ARG A 513 5.14 23.59 13.49
C ARG A 513 3.90 24.24 12.91
N SER A 514 2.82 23.48 12.87
CA SER A 514 1.46 24.00 12.60
C SER A 514 0.49 23.45 13.62
N MET A 515 -0.52 24.25 13.97
CA MET A 515 -1.62 23.86 14.83
C MET A 515 -2.93 23.99 14.06
N PHE A 516 -3.77 22.96 14.13
CA PHE A 516 -5.09 22.93 13.52
C PHE A 516 -6.14 22.61 14.58
N GLU A 517 -7.00 23.57 14.88
CA GLU A 517 -8.21 23.33 15.67
C GLU A 517 -9.37 22.90 14.76
N THR A 518 -10.08 21.85 15.12
CA THR A 518 -11.20 21.32 14.31
C THR A 518 -12.31 20.78 15.19
N GLU A 519 -13.57 20.92 14.77
CA GLU A 519 -14.70 20.33 15.47
C GLU A 519 -14.61 18.79 15.45
N HIS A 520 -14.83 18.14 16.59
CA HIS A 520 -14.71 16.70 16.74
C HIS A 520 -16.09 16.04 16.84
N LYS A 521 -16.68 15.70 15.70
CA LYS A 521 -18.05 15.15 15.62
C LYS A 521 -18.14 13.65 15.80
N GLY A 522 -17.03 12.93 15.70
CA GLY A 522 -17.07 11.48 15.64
C GLY A 522 -15.76 10.85 15.20
N ARG A 523 -15.81 9.52 15.02
CA ARG A 523 -14.65 8.74 14.57
C ARG A 523 -14.54 8.82 13.06
N HIS A 524 -13.65 9.67 12.57
CA HIS A 524 -13.35 9.82 11.16
C HIS A 524 -11.88 9.44 10.87
N TYR A 525 -11.58 9.21 9.60
CA TYR A 525 -10.19 9.09 9.16
C TYR A 525 -9.63 10.48 8.90
N ARG A 526 -8.38 10.71 9.31
CA ARG A 526 -7.65 11.92 9.00
C ARG A 526 -6.30 11.61 8.41
N SER A 527 -5.83 12.52 7.57
CA SER A 527 -4.47 12.52 7.04
C SER A 527 -3.83 13.86 7.36
N ALA A 528 -2.63 13.79 7.92
CA ALA A 528 -1.70 14.90 8.00
C ALA A 528 -0.63 14.68 6.94
N SER A 529 -0.27 15.72 6.20
CA SER A 529 0.84 15.67 5.24
C SER A 529 1.68 16.92 5.28
N VAL A 530 2.91 16.74 4.82
CA VAL A 530 3.89 17.80 4.70
C VAL A 530 4.47 17.74 3.30
N GLU A 531 4.62 18.91 2.67
CA GLU A 531 5.22 19.06 1.36
C GLU A 531 6.23 20.20 1.39
N LEU A 532 7.39 19.99 0.79
CA LEU A 532 8.36 21.03 0.47
C LEU A 532 8.37 21.23 -1.04
N MET A 533 8.06 22.45 -1.46
CA MET A 533 7.96 22.87 -2.86
C MET A 533 9.08 23.85 -3.20
N ASN A 534 9.57 23.79 -4.45
CA ASN A 534 10.51 24.74 -5.03
C ASN A 534 9.96 25.23 -6.37
N TYR A 535 9.54 26.49 -6.41
CA TYR A 535 8.95 27.17 -7.58
C TYR A 535 9.96 28.00 -8.38
N ASP A 536 11.26 27.83 -8.16
CA ASP A 536 12.28 28.52 -8.93
C ASP A 536 12.23 28.03 -10.39
N PRO A 537 11.94 28.92 -11.37
CA PRO A 537 11.80 28.54 -12.78
C PRO A 537 13.12 28.04 -13.40
N ASP A 538 14.27 28.34 -12.78
CA ASP A 538 15.58 27.86 -13.24
C ASP A 538 15.89 26.45 -12.71
N THR A 539 15.08 25.93 -11.79
CA THR A 539 15.24 24.59 -11.24
C THR A 539 14.84 23.54 -12.27
N ARG A 540 15.68 22.53 -12.45
CA ARG A 540 15.37 21.41 -13.35
C ARG A 540 14.50 20.39 -12.64
N THR A 541 13.52 19.84 -13.36
CA THR A 541 12.79 18.63 -12.93
C THR A 541 13.81 17.51 -12.71
N LEU A 542 13.91 17.02 -11.47
CA LEU A 542 14.93 16.05 -11.09
C LEU A 542 14.54 14.62 -11.43
N TYR A 543 13.23 14.33 -11.49
CA TYR A 543 12.71 12.98 -11.64
C TYR A 543 11.54 12.96 -12.63
N GLU A 544 11.51 11.94 -13.50
CA GLU A 544 10.33 11.63 -14.31
C GLU A 544 9.32 10.91 -13.40
N THR A 545 8.53 11.70 -12.68
CA THR A 545 7.52 11.20 -11.73
C THR A 545 6.15 11.76 -12.05
N PRO A 546 5.06 11.08 -11.63
CA PRO A 546 3.71 11.66 -11.68
C PRO A 546 3.54 12.82 -10.68
N PHE A 547 4.48 13.01 -9.75
CA PHE A 547 4.47 14.16 -8.86
C PHE A 547 4.70 15.48 -9.63
N PRO A 548 4.07 16.57 -9.19
CA PRO A 548 4.39 17.93 -9.58
C PRO A 548 5.89 18.23 -9.58
N GLU A 549 6.34 18.88 -10.65
CA GLU A 549 7.77 19.17 -10.89
C GLU A 549 8.42 20.03 -9.82
N ALA A 550 7.63 20.73 -9.00
CA ALA A 550 8.10 21.57 -7.90
C ALA A 550 8.30 20.80 -6.58
N LEU A 551 7.82 19.55 -6.45
CA LEU A 551 7.91 18.80 -5.20
C LEU A 551 9.35 18.35 -4.89
N ARG A 552 9.84 18.63 -3.68
CA ARG A 552 11.22 18.36 -3.22
C ARG A 552 11.32 17.48 -1.99
N GLY A 553 10.30 17.50 -1.16
CA GLY A 553 10.21 16.61 -0.01
C GLY A 553 8.75 16.39 0.33
N LYS A 554 8.44 15.22 0.88
CA LYS A 554 7.07 14.92 1.31
C LYS A 554 7.05 14.00 2.50
N SER A 555 5.94 14.02 3.22
CA SER A 555 5.61 13.02 4.23
C SER A 555 4.11 13.02 4.47
N ARG A 556 3.63 11.92 5.03
CA ARG A 556 2.23 11.81 5.45
C ARG A 556 2.09 10.86 6.62
N SER A 557 1.07 11.11 7.42
CA SER A 557 0.63 10.24 8.49
C SER A 557 -0.88 10.19 8.46
N GLN A 558 -1.42 8.97 8.43
CA GLN A 558 -2.85 8.74 8.42
C GLN A 558 -3.24 8.02 9.70
N PHE A 559 -4.31 8.49 10.34
CA PHE A 559 -4.74 7.98 11.62
C PHE A 559 -6.26 8.07 11.74
N ARG A 560 -6.81 7.26 12.65
CA ARG A 560 -8.22 7.27 12.98
C ARG A 560 -8.42 8.08 14.24
N LEU A 561 -9.38 9.01 14.22
CA LEU A 561 -9.67 9.81 15.39
C LEU A 561 -10.24 8.95 16.54
N PRO A 562 -9.88 9.28 17.80
CA PRO A 562 -10.55 8.73 18.97
C PRO A 562 -12.03 9.17 19.02
N ALA A 563 -12.80 8.63 19.97
CA ALA A 563 -14.13 9.18 20.23
C ALA A 563 -14.03 10.63 20.75
N PRO A 564 -15.00 11.50 20.40
CA PRO A 564 -15.07 12.84 20.94
C PRO A 564 -15.33 12.83 22.45
N LEU A 565 -14.97 13.93 23.11
CA LEU A 565 -15.32 14.18 24.51
C LEU A 565 -16.85 14.30 24.66
N VAL A 566 -17.35 14.28 25.91
CA VAL A 566 -18.79 14.34 26.25
C VAL A 566 -19.56 13.04 25.98
N SER A 567 -18.98 11.90 26.33
CA SER A 567 -19.72 10.63 26.31
C SER A 567 -20.70 10.48 27.50
N HIS A 568 -20.43 11.16 28.62
CA HIS A 568 -21.24 11.07 29.85
C HIS A 568 -21.46 12.44 30.48
N THR A 569 -22.63 13.04 30.26
CA THR A 569 -22.98 14.37 30.81
C THR A 569 -23.25 14.38 32.31
N ASP A 570 -23.30 13.20 32.94
CA ASP A 570 -23.65 12.98 34.34
C ASP A 570 -22.45 12.63 35.24
N THR A 571 -21.26 12.43 34.65
CA THR A 571 -20.02 12.11 35.35
C THR A 571 -18.96 13.19 35.15
N LEU A 572 -18.12 13.39 36.16
CA LEU A 572 -16.91 14.20 36.07
C LEU A 572 -16.00 13.62 34.99
N GLU A 573 -15.66 14.42 33.99
CA GLU A 573 -14.75 14.05 32.91
C GLU A 573 -13.65 15.12 32.80
N MET A 574 -12.54 14.76 32.16
CA MET A 574 -11.38 15.61 31.94
C MET A 574 -10.96 15.53 30.48
N ALA A 575 -10.56 16.66 29.91
CA ALA A 575 -9.97 16.73 28.58
C ALA A 575 -8.58 16.04 28.55
N ASP A 576 -7.96 15.99 27.38
CA ASP A 576 -6.59 15.50 27.30
C ASP A 576 -5.64 16.47 28.02
N LEU A 577 -4.67 15.93 28.76
CA LEU A 577 -3.67 16.73 29.47
C LEU A 577 -2.58 17.21 28.51
N VAL A 578 -2.18 18.48 28.64
CA VAL A 578 -1.04 19.01 27.89
C VAL A 578 0.07 19.38 28.85
N LEU A 579 1.24 18.80 28.60
CA LEU A 579 2.46 19.10 29.34
C LEU A 579 3.36 19.96 28.48
N GLY A 580 4.03 20.91 29.12
CA GLY A 580 5.00 21.77 28.47
C GLY A 580 5.85 22.51 29.48
N PHE A 581 6.51 23.57 29.02
CA PHE A 581 7.39 24.36 29.88
C PHE A 581 7.42 25.83 29.47
N GLN A 582 7.71 26.69 30.44
CA GLN A 582 7.92 28.11 30.18
C GLN A 582 9.19 28.31 29.35
N SER A 583 9.06 29.07 28.26
CA SER A 583 10.17 29.48 27.41
C SER A 583 10.41 30.97 27.62
N ASP A 584 11.69 31.35 27.79
CA ASP A 584 12.06 32.77 27.89
C ASP A 584 11.99 33.49 26.54
N ASP A 585 11.95 32.72 25.44
CA ASP A 585 11.73 33.24 24.09
C ASP A 585 10.24 33.14 23.75
N ASP A 586 9.58 34.30 23.59
CA ASP A 586 8.17 34.42 23.17
C ASP A 586 7.90 33.69 21.83
N ASP A 587 8.88 33.66 20.92
CA ASP A 587 8.81 33.00 19.61
C ASP A 587 8.71 31.46 19.69
N ARG A 588 8.79 30.87 20.88
CA ARG A 588 8.75 29.42 21.11
C ARG A 588 7.48 28.94 21.82
N VAL A 589 6.56 29.85 22.14
CA VAL A 589 5.25 29.51 22.69
C VAL A 589 4.45 28.71 21.66
N THR A 590 3.66 27.74 22.13
CA THR A 590 2.86 26.87 21.26
C THR A 590 1.39 27.23 21.39
N GLU A 591 0.88 28.02 20.45
CA GLU A 591 -0.54 28.39 20.42
C GLU A 591 -1.46 27.16 20.50
N PRO A 592 -2.61 27.23 21.20
CA PRO A 592 -3.14 28.41 21.90
C PRO A 592 -2.57 28.58 23.32
N PHE A 593 -1.65 27.72 23.76
CA PHE A 593 -1.09 27.77 25.10
C PHE A 593 -0.11 28.92 25.27
N THR A 594 0.09 29.37 26.51
CA THR A 594 1.04 30.43 26.89
C THR A 594 2.47 29.90 27.12
N PHE A 595 2.67 28.59 26.92
CA PHE A 595 3.92 27.89 27.14
C PHE A 595 4.30 27.03 25.92
N ARG A 596 5.51 26.46 25.91
CA ARG A 596 5.94 25.53 24.87
C ARG A 596 5.44 24.12 25.19
N VAL A 597 4.63 23.52 24.32
CA VAL A 597 4.16 22.14 24.51
C VAL A 597 5.32 21.16 24.29
N ALA A 598 5.50 20.23 25.23
CA ALA A 598 6.51 19.18 25.19
C ALA A 598 5.96 17.92 24.50
N ASN A 599 5.70 18.04 23.20
CA ASN A 599 5.15 16.96 22.38
C ASN A 599 6.06 15.70 22.34
N ASP A 600 7.37 15.89 22.47
CA ASP A 600 8.38 14.83 22.59
C ASP A 600 8.47 14.22 24.00
N ALA A 601 7.63 14.68 24.93
CA ALA A 601 7.65 14.34 26.35
C ALA A 601 9.00 14.64 27.04
N LEU A 602 9.78 15.58 26.50
CA LEU A 602 11.03 16.04 27.09
C LEU A 602 10.90 17.48 27.58
N ILE A 603 11.24 17.69 28.85
CA ILE A 603 11.26 19.01 29.47
C ILE A 603 12.72 19.35 29.78
N PRO A 604 13.26 20.47 29.27
CA PRO A 604 14.63 20.85 29.58
C PRO A 604 14.82 21.06 31.09
N PHE A 605 15.99 20.66 31.59
CA PHE A 605 16.37 20.86 32.99
C PHE A 605 16.27 22.34 33.38
N GLU A 606 15.89 22.61 34.64
CA GLU A 606 15.65 23.95 35.20
C GLU A 606 14.48 24.74 34.58
N LYS A 607 13.72 24.18 33.64
CA LYS A 607 12.51 24.83 33.10
C LYS A 607 11.27 24.47 33.90
N THR A 608 10.50 25.48 34.27
CA THR A 608 9.20 25.32 34.96
C THR A 608 8.27 24.47 34.10
N LEU A 609 7.82 23.35 34.65
CA LEU A 609 6.84 22.46 34.03
C LEU A 609 5.48 23.15 34.10
N VAL A 610 4.74 23.10 33.00
CA VAL A 610 3.36 23.59 32.93
C VAL A 610 2.45 22.43 32.55
N LEU A 611 1.41 22.21 33.35
CA LEU A 611 0.35 21.25 33.09
C LEU A 611 -0.95 22.01 32.81
N HIS A 612 -1.39 21.97 31.57
CA HIS A 612 -2.72 22.44 31.20
C HIS A 612 -3.74 21.31 31.34
N PHE A 613 -4.88 21.61 31.96
CA PHE A 613 -5.98 20.67 32.10
C PHE A 613 -7.35 21.34 32.04
N GLU A 614 -8.32 20.63 31.48
CA GLU A 614 -9.72 21.05 31.49
C GLU A 614 -10.59 19.99 32.18
N VAL A 615 -11.36 20.39 33.19
CA VAL A 615 -12.28 19.53 33.94
C VAL A 615 -13.71 20.00 33.70
N TYR A 616 -14.59 19.10 33.27
CA TYR A 616 -15.96 19.44 32.90
C TYR A 616 -17.00 18.50 33.54
N ASN A 617 -18.29 18.82 33.35
CA ASN A 617 -19.42 18.18 34.03
C ASN A 617 -19.39 18.27 35.57
N LEU A 618 -18.77 19.33 36.11
CA LEU A 618 -18.71 19.54 37.55
C LEU A 618 -20.13 19.77 38.13
N LYS A 619 -20.46 18.99 39.16
CA LYS A 619 -21.74 19.14 39.88
C LYS A 619 -21.61 20.28 40.88
N ARG A 620 -22.53 21.25 40.78
CA ARG A 620 -22.67 22.31 41.79
C ARG A 620 -23.15 21.70 43.09
N ARG A 621 -22.60 22.15 44.21
CA ARG A 621 -23.06 21.74 45.54
C ARG A 621 -24.47 22.25 45.79
N ASP A 622 -25.25 21.47 46.54
CA ASP A 622 -26.64 21.81 46.93
C ASP A 622 -26.72 22.88 48.04
N ASP A 623 -25.59 23.47 48.42
CA ASP A 623 -25.52 24.53 49.42
C ASP A 623 -25.87 25.91 48.81
N ALA A 624 -26.04 26.91 49.68
CA ALA A 624 -26.41 28.26 49.27
C ALA A 624 -25.40 28.93 48.32
N THR A 625 -24.17 28.40 48.24
CA THR A 625 -23.08 29.01 47.47
C THR A 625 -23.07 28.57 46.01
N ARG A 626 -23.58 27.37 45.70
CA ARG A 626 -23.63 26.77 44.35
C ARG A 626 -22.28 26.65 43.64
N PHE A 627 -21.15 26.70 44.36
CA PHE A 627 -19.83 26.43 43.78
C PHE A 627 -19.66 24.95 43.41
N THR A 628 -18.77 24.69 42.45
CA THR A 628 -18.21 23.39 42.13
C THR A 628 -16.91 23.18 42.90
N GLN A 629 -16.56 21.91 43.16
CA GLN A 629 -15.32 21.56 43.84
C GLN A 629 -14.76 20.27 43.25
N PHE A 630 -13.44 20.25 43.02
CA PHE A 630 -12.71 19.03 42.67
C PHE A 630 -11.30 19.07 43.27
N GLU A 631 -10.67 17.91 43.28
CA GLU A 631 -9.32 17.69 43.79
C GLU A 631 -8.46 17.13 42.67
N LEU A 632 -7.27 17.71 42.46
CA LEU A 632 -6.24 17.19 41.57
C LEU A 632 -5.08 16.70 42.43
N THR A 633 -4.78 15.40 42.37
CA THR A 633 -3.59 14.83 42.99
C THR A 633 -2.66 14.34 41.90
N TYR A 634 -1.44 14.89 41.84
CA TYR A 634 -0.40 14.44 40.91
C TYR A 634 0.81 13.91 41.67
N ARG A 635 1.58 13.05 40.98
CA ARG A 635 2.78 12.39 41.53
C ARG A 635 3.91 12.49 40.52
N ILE A 636 5.09 12.93 40.97
CA ILE A 636 6.32 12.90 40.19
C ILE A 636 7.21 11.81 40.80
N LEU A 637 7.56 10.83 39.97
CA LEU A 637 8.33 9.67 40.37
C LEU A 637 9.73 9.76 39.74
N PRO A 638 10.80 9.64 40.53
CA PRO A 638 12.15 9.58 39.99
C PRO A 638 12.34 8.26 39.23
N VAL A 639 13.08 8.32 38.13
CA VAL A 639 13.45 7.16 37.32
C VAL A 639 14.97 7.00 37.27
N ASP A 640 15.44 5.79 36.97
CA ASP A 640 16.84 5.52 36.67
C ASP A 640 17.15 5.73 35.18
N GLU A 641 18.41 5.53 34.78
CA GLU A 641 18.85 5.67 33.38
C GLU A 641 18.12 4.72 32.40
N ASP A 642 17.53 3.63 32.91
CA ASP A 642 16.71 2.68 32.13
C ASP A 642 15.22 3.08 32.10
N GLY A 643 14.84 4.20 32.72
CA GLY A 643 13.45 4.66 32.84
C GLY A 643 12.64 3.89 33.89
N LYS A 644 13.27 3.11 34.78
CA LYS A 644 12.56 2.38 35.84
C LYS A 644 12.39 3.27 37.07
N VAL A 645 11.20 3.24 37.64
CA VAL A 645 10.88 4.01 38.84
C VAL A 645 11.76 3.60 40.01
N ARG A 646 12.46 4.60 40.57
CA ARG A 646 13.33 4.46 41.74
C ARG A 646 12.51 4.51 43.02
N THR A 647 12.16 3.33 43.52
CA THR A 647 11.40 3.18 44.78
C THR A 647 12.19 3.58 46.04
N ASP A 648 13.51 3.76 45.93
CA ASP A 648 14.41 4.18 47.01
C ASP A 648 14.46 5.71 47.19
N GLN A 649 13.93 6.47 46.24
CA GLN A 649 13.92 7.93 46.27
C GLN A 649 12.51 8.46 46.61
N ALA A 650 12.46 9.67 47.18
CA ALA A 650 11.19 10.24 47.62
C ALA A 650 10.29 10.57 46.43
N GLU A 651 9.05 10.08 46.45
CA GLU A 651 8.00 10.54 45.54
C GLU A 651 7.58 11.96 45.92
N PHE A 652 7.37 12.81 44.93
CA PHE A 652 6.72 14.10 45.14
C PHE A 652 5.22 13.93 44.88
N VAL A 653 4.39 14.15 45.90
CA VAL A 653 2.93 14.05 45.81
C VAL A 653 2.33 15.36 46.27
N LEU A 654 1.54 15.99 45.42
CA LEU A 654 0.81 17.21 45.74
C LEU A 654 -0.67 17.05 45.42
N THR A 655 -1.50 17.49 46.36
CA THR A 655 -2.95 17.51 46.25
C THR A 655 -3.43 18.96 46.27
N LEU A 656 -4.08 19.39 45.20
CA LEU A 656 -4.62 20.72 45.02
C LEU A 656 -6.15 20.66 45.07
N ASN A 657 -6.75 21.59 45.80
CA ASN A 657 -8.20 21.72 45.93
C ASN A 657 -8.68 22.93 45.16
N PHE A 658 -9.59 22.73 44.21
CA PHE A 658 -10.15 23.77 43.37
C PHE A 658 -11.61 24.02 43.75
N THR A 659 -12.01 25.29 43.83
CA THR A 659 -13.40 25.71 44.08
C THR A 659 -13.76 26.80 43.09
N ASN A 660 -14.77 26.56 42.26
CA ASN A 660 -15.11 27.42 41.12
C ASN A 660 -16.62 27.66 41.00
N GLU A 661 -17.04 28.71 40.29
CA GLU A 661 -18.47 28.98 40.00
C GLU A 661 -18.99 28.18 38.79
N GLU A 662 -18.04 27.85 37.92
CA GLU A 662 -18.28 27.25 36.62
C GLU A 662 -18.33 25.73 36.70
N ARG A 663 -19.00 25.12 35.71
CA ARG A 663 -19.08 23.67 35.56
C ARG A 663 -17.98 23.08 34.68
N HIS A 664 -17.27 23.97 33.99
CA HIS A 664 -16.09 23.73 33.18
C HIS A 664 -14.99 24.60 33.78
N VAL A 665 -13.82 24.02 34.03
CA VAL A 665 -12.68 24.71 34.63
C VAL A 665 -11.47 24.40 33.76
N ILE A 666 -10.79 25.44 33.30
CA ILE A 666 -9.57 25.39 32.50
C ILE A 666 -8.47 26.07 33.33
N GLU A 667 -7.37 25.38 33.58
CA GLU A 667 -6.27 25.91 34.41
C GLU A 667 -4.91 25.45 33.86
N ASP A 668 -3.92 26.33 34.00
CA ASP A 668 -2.51 26.04 33.78
C ASP A 668 -1.81 25.93 35.15
N LEU A 669 -1.33 24.74 35.49
CA LEU A 669 -0.60 24.50 36.72
C LEU A 669 0.91 24.56 36.45
N GLU A 670 1.57 25.54 37.07
CA GLU A 670 3.02 25.66 37.06
C GLU A 670 3.64 24.87 38.21
N ILE A 671 4.66 24.07 37.88
CA ILE A 671 5.40 23.22 38.80
C ILE A 671 6.88 23.58 38.65
N GLU A 672 7.44 24.21 39.68
CA GLU A 672 8.87 24.52 39.74
C GLU A 672 9.68 23.22 39.79
N THR A 673 10.53 23.01 38.78
CA THR A 673 11.35 21.79 38.63
C THR A 673 12.79 21.96 39.10
N ALA A 674 13.16 23.14 39.61
CA ALA A 674 14.54 23.47 39.98
C ALA A 674 15.13 22.52 41.03
N ASP A 675 14.29 21.93 41.88
CA ASP A 675 14.70 20.97 42.91
C ASP A 675 14.65 19.50 42.44
N LEU A 676 14.18 19.25 41.21
CA LEU A 676 14.12 17.91 40.62
C LEU A 676 15.42 17.60 39.90
N SER A 677 16.04 16.46 40.20
CA SER A 677 17.17 15.96 39.42
C SER A 677 16.74 15.56 38.00
N PRO A 678 17.60 15.71 36.97
CA PRO A 678 17.36 15.14 35.65
C PRO A 678 17.04 13.65 35.75
N GLY A 679 16.05 13.20 34.98
CA GLY A 679 15.56 11.83 34.95
C GLY A 679 15.57 11.25 33.55
#